data_AF-A0A669D6M5-F1
#
_entry.id   AF-A0A669D6M5-F1
#
_cell.length_a   1.000
_cell.length_b   1.000
_cell.length_c   1.000
_cell.angle_alpha   90.00
_cell.angle_beta   90.00
_cell.angle_gamma   90.00
#
_symmetry.space_group_name_H-M   'P 1'
#
loop_
_entity.id
_entity.type
_entity.pdbx_description
1 polymer ?
#
loop_
_entity_poly.entity_id
_entity_poly.type
_entity_poly.pdbx_seq_one_letter_code
_entity_poly.pdbx_strand_id
1 'polypeptide(L)'
;MNPLPAFFSQLNLAAALALSLAFISPQAVNCRWGPYGDWSECDGCTSTKVRTRHVEVYAQFGGVPCSGDATETQTCVPQKRCPLEAGCGDRFRCTSGQCISQSLVCNGDQDCEDGLDERNCGEDNRLAACDLDKTPPNSDFTGRGYDILTGKLRADVINTRSFGGQCRKVFSGDHKVLYRLPHNILRYNFEVTVDNDESDESYESSWSYVQHIQGNAFLVHDRRTFHKEVTNKKAYRLIILKNKVELAQFQNSAPQYLTLSEGFWKALSSLPLTYDYSAYRQVLQKYGTHYLSEGSLGGEYQALLELDRTTDIDYQRCWRKVKRRFFRKKVKTVCEKLTKSLSSRSSVNKMPIKVNVFGGDIGLIGALSVLDLENPEANGQVYDNWASSVKDFPEVINQKLRPLYELVKEVQCAGLKKLHLKRAIEEYLAEEHPCHCRPCQNNGQPLLTGSECRCVCRPGTSGRACENGAVIGEQPGVIHGSWSCWSSWGACSGGQRSRTRSCNNPAPSRGGQHCTGLQVEQKPCEDPDIQYLQMMEPQCFSLSVTPPKTCGPPPNLRNGFVQNPRDFYLVGNTVEYSCVDWYYLSGNAVETCAENQKWTTGPRVCKSSTCGIPSLNSLVVATPTKQAYEIGDSVSLSCPEGSVMDREVSEIICTPSLQWSPSPADAHCTAGKIHFILLFFNCSLRVTSISLAQIGNTPSIYKTSF
;
A
#
# COMPACT_ATOMS: atom_id res chain seq x y z
N MET A 1 56.64 78.68 -12.87
CA MET A 1 55.73 79.02 -11.75
C MET A 1 54.47 78.17 -11.89
N ASN A 2 54.19 77.32 -10.90
CA ASN A 2 52.92 76.58 -10.69
C ASN A 2 51.70 77.53 -10.55
N PRO A 3 50.42 77.08 -10.47
CA PRO A 3 49.84 75.72 -10.63
C PRO A 3 48.54 75.66 -11.51
N LEU A 4 48.09 74.43 -11.79
CA LEU A 4 46.73 74.04 -12.22
C LEU A 4 45.67 74.27 -11.13
N PRO A 5 44.40 74.57 -11.47
CA PRO A 5 43.26 74.31 -10.58
C PRO A 5 42.45 73.09 -11.04
N ALA A 6 42.12 72.25 -10.06
CA ALA A 6 41.18 71.13 -10.15
C ALA A 6 39.73 71.62 -10.10
N PHE A 7 38.85 71.03 -10.90
CA PHE A 7 37.41 70.94 -10.58
C PHE A 7 36.87 69.56 -10.99
N PHE A 8 36.61 68.76 -9.96
CA PHE A 8 36.07 67.40 -10.01
C PHE A 8 34.54 67.44 -10.22
N SER A 9 34.07 66.72 -11.23
CA SER A 9 32.94 65.77 -11.23
C SER A 9 31.92 65.89 -10.08
N GLN A 10 30.76 66.50 -10.36
CA GLN A 10 29.48 66.20 -9.69
C GLN A 10 28.52 65.54 -10.68
N LEU A 11 28.77 64.28 -11.02
CA LEU A 11 27.76 63.37 -11.55
C LEU A 11 28.06 61.97 -11.02
N ASN A 12 27.00 61.27 -10.59
CA ASN A 12 26.97 59.85 -10.21
C ASN A 12 27.30 59.44 -8.77
N LEU A 13 26.60 59.99 -7.77
CA LEU A 13 26.29 59.21 -6.55
C LEU A 13 24.91 58.54 -6.61
N ALA A 14 23.89 59.18 -7.19
CA ALA A 14 22.55 58.60 -7.31
C ALA A 14 22.49 57.42 -8.30
N ALA A 15 23.22 57.50 -9.43
CA ALA A 15 23.33 56.40 -10.38
C ALA A 15 24.17 55.23 -9.83
N ALA A 16 25.23 55.51 -9.06
CA ALA A 16 26.02 54.48 -8.41
C ALA A 16 25.26 53.76 -7.27
N LEU A 17 24.41 54.48 -6.52
CA LEU A 17 23.52 53.90 -5.51
C LEU A 17 22.39 53.06 -6.13
N ALA A 18 21.82 53.48 -7.27
CA ALA A 18 20.84 52.69 -8.01
C ALA A 18 21.46 51.43 -8.66
N LEU A 19 22.70 51.51 -9.15
CA LEU A 19 23.46 50.36 -9.67
C LEU A 19 23.96 49.43 -8.56
N SER A 20 24.19 49.91 -7.32
CA SER A 20 24.54 49.05 -6.18
C SER A 20 23.32 48.39 -5.50
N LEU A 21 22.13 48.99 -5.59
CA LEU A 21 20.89 48.41 -5.07
C LEU A 21 20.30 47.32 -6.00
N ALA A 22 20.70 47.28 -7.27
CA ALA A 22 20.30 46.24 -8.22
C ALA A 22 20.96 44.87 -7.96
N PHE A 23 21.98 44.78 -7.09
CA PHE A 23 22.71 43.53 -6.80
C PHE A 23 22.18 42.72 -5.60
N ILE A 24 21.15 43.20 -4.88
CA ILE A 24 20.70 42.56 -3.63
C ILE A 24 19.42 41.71 -3.82
N SER A 25 18.65 41.93 -4.90
CA SER A 25 17.45 41.14 -5.18
C SER A 25 17.73 40.05 -6.22
N PRO A 26 17.40 38.77 -5.94
CA PRO A 26 17.59 37.70 -6.91
C PRO A 26 16.72 37.92 -8.15
N GLN A 27 17.34 37.83 -9.33
CA GLN A 27 16.64 37.99 -10.59
C GLN A 27 15.58 36.90 -10.77
N ALA A 28 14.37 37.30 -11.18
CA ALA A 28 13.31 36.37 -11.53
C ALA A 28 13.75 35.47 -12.68
N VAL A 29 13.58 34.16 -12.52
CA VAL A 29 13.89 33.17 -13.54
C VAL A 29 12.56 32.65 -14.08
N ASN A 30 12.30 32.90 -15.35
CA ASN A 30 11.11 32.38 -16.01
C ASN A 30 11.34 30.94 -16.43
N CYS A 31 10.27 30.15 -16.40
CA CYS A 31 10.33 28.76 -16.82
C CYS A 31 10.61 28.67 -18.33
N ARG A 32 11.49 27.73 -18.72
CA ARG A 32 11.79 27.41 -20.11
C ARG A 32 11.67 25.91 -20.34
N TRP A 33 10.86 25.55 -21.33
CA TRP A 33 10.77 24.19 -21.83
C TRP A 33 12.02 23.80 -22.62
N GLY A 34 12.47 22.56 -22.43
CA GLY A 34 13.41 21.94 -23.36
C GLY A 34 12.76 21.65 -24.72
N PRO A 35 13.57 21.27 -25.73
CA PRO A 35 13.04 20.78 -27.00
C PRO A 35 12.19 19.53 -26.77
N TYR A 36 11.22 19.31 -27.66
CA TYR A 36 10.51 18.03 -27.68
C TYR A 36 11.47 16.90 -28.07
N GLY A 37 11.32 15.76 -27.41
CA GLY A 37 11.94 14.52 -27.83
C GLY A 37 11.34 13.97 -29.12
N ASP A 38 11.84 12.82 -29.52
CA ASP A 38 11.34 12.10 -30.69
C ASP A 38 9.89 11.65 -30.51
N TRP A 39 9.18 11.50 -31.64
CA TRP A 39 7.84 10.93 -31.64
C TRP A 39 7.90 9.45 -31.28
N SER A 40 7.01 9.02 -30.39
CA SER A 40 6.79 7.60 -30.10
C SER A 40 6.32 6.85 -31.34
N GLU A 41 6.40 5.52 -31.29
CA GLU A 41 5.69 4.67 -32.25
C GLU A 41 4.19 5.01 -32.25
N CYS A 42 3.55 4.83 -33.42
CA CYS A 42 2.12 5.03 -33.57
C CYS A 42 1.36 3.90 -32.85
N ASP A 43 0.55 4.24 -31.85
CA ASP A 43 -0.25 3.27 -31.12
C ASP A 43 -1.35 2.70 -32.04
N GLY A 44 -1.35 1.37 -32.20
CA GLY A 44 -2.34 0.63 -33.00
C GLY A 44 -3.76 0.64 -32.43
N CYS A 45 -3.94 0.97 -31.14
CA CYS A 45 -5.25 1.01 -30.49
C CYS A 45 -5.89 2.41 -30.54
N THR A 46 -5.10 3.46 -30.33
CA THR A 46 -5.61 4.85 -30.34
C THR A 46 -5.35 5.59 -31.64
N SER A 47 -4.52 5.05 -32.55
CA SER A 47 -4.07 5.70 -33.79
C SER A 47 -3.43 7.08 -33.53
N THR A 48 -2.70 7.19 -32.42
CA THR A 48 -1.98 8.41 -32.04
C THR A 48 -0.52 8.11 -31.70
N LYS A 49 0.34 9.10 -31.92
CA LYS A 49 1.74 9.12 -31.50
C LYS A 49 1.94 10.29 -30.54
N VAL A 50 2.83 10.13 -29.58
CA VAL A 50 3.05 11.09 -28.49
C VAL A 50 4.51 11.47 -28.46
N ARG A 51 4.81 12.73 -28.16
CA ARG A 51 6.15 13.17 -27.79
C ARG A 51 6.11 13.98 -26.51
N THR A 52 7.19 13.93 -25.76
CA THR A 52 7.30 14.64 -24.48
C THR A 52 8.47 15.61 -24.48
N ARG A 53 8.35 16.66 -23.66
CA ARG A 53 9.44 17.59 -23.35
C ARG A 53 9.53 17.76 -21.84
N HIS A 54 10.75 17.95 -21.36
CA HIS A 54 11.01 18.24 -19.95
C HIS A 54 11.21 19.73 -19.72
N VAL A 55 11.06 20.17 -18.48
CA VAL A 55 11.39 21.54 -18.07
C VAL A 55 12.91 21.62 -17.97
N GLU A 56 13.53 22.47 -18.79
CA GLU A 56 14.98 22.67 -18.78
C GLU A 56 15.38 23.68 -17.71
N VAL A 57 14.59 24.75 -17.57
CA VAL A 57 14.77 25.79 -16.55
C VAL A 57 13.46 25.98 -15.82
N TYR A 58 13.45 25.71 -14.52
CA TYR A 58 12.29 25.91 -13.67
C TYR A 58 12.10 27.38 -13.30
N ALA A 59 10.84 27.81 -13.14
CA ALA A 59 10.56 29.16 -12.68
C ALA A 59 11.06 29.35 -11.24
N GLN A 60 11.68 30.48 -10.93
CA GLN A 60 12.17 30.77 -9.58
C GLN A 60 12.15 32.27 -9.28
N PHE A 61 12.12 32.61 -7.99
CA PHE A 61 12.18 33.99 -7.48
C PHE A 61 11.06 34.90 -7.99
N GLY A 62 9.87 34.33 -8.23
CA GLY A 62 8.71 35.03 -8.76
C GLY A 62 8.69 35.19 -10.28
N GLY A 63 9.46 34.37 -11.00
CA GLY A 63 9.30 34.21 -12.44
C GLY A 63 8.03 33.44 -12.81
N VAL A 64 7.66 33.53 -14.08
CA VAL A 64 6.39 32.96 -14.58
C VAL A 64 6.55 31.44 -14.76
N PRO A 65 5.63 30.61 -14.22
CA PRO A 65 5.65 29.16 -14.42
C PRO A 65 5.43 28.82 -15.90
N CYS A 66 5.89 27.63 -16.31
CA CYS A 66 5.74 27.20 -17.70
C CYS A 66 4.25 27.10 -18.08
N SER A 67 3.90 27.69 -19.23
CA SER A 67 2.60 27.52 -19.87
C SER A 67 2.70 26.53 -21.05
N GLY A 68 1.59 25.85 -21.33
CA GLY A 68 1.51 24.79 -22.35
C GLY A 68 1.83 23.39 -21.83
N ASP A 69 1.46 22.38 -22.60
CA ASP A 69 1.54 20.99 -22.17
C ASP A 69 2.96 20.40 -22.29
N ALA A 70 3.30 19.50 -21.38
CA ALA A 70 4.55 18.72 -21.42
C ALA A 70 4.52 17.59 -22.46
N THR A 71 3.31 17.21 -22.88
CA THR A 71 3.02 16.11 -23.79
C THR A 71 2.27 16.64 -25.00
N GLU A 72 2.67 16.24 -26.19
CA GLU A 72 1.95 16.56 -27.42
C GLU A 72 1.53 15.27 -28.12
N THR A 73 0.26 15.21 -28.52
CA THR A 73 -0.34 14.04 -29.16
C THR A 73 -0.75 14.40 -30.59
N GLN A 74 -0.38 13.55 -31.55
CA GLN A 74 -0.73 13.70 -32.96
C GLN A 74 -1.34 12.42 -33.50
N THR A 75 -2.29 12.54 -34.43
CA THR A 75 -2.87 11.39 -35.14
C THR A 75 -1.86 10.75 -36.09
N CYS A 76 -1.94 9.44 -36.26
CA CYS A 76 -1.06 8.68 -37.14
C CYS A 76 -1.77 7.43 -37.68
N VAL A 77 -1.26 6.88 -38.78
CA VAL A 77 -1.73 5.61 -39.33
C VAL A 77 -0.85 4.49 -38.78
N PRO A 78 -1.40 3.58 -37.96
CA PRO A 78 -0.60 2.53 -37.33
C PRO A 78 -0.20 1.45 -38.33
N GLN A 79 1.07 1.05 -38.30
CA GLN A 79 1.61 -0.06 -39.11
C GLN A 79 1.23 -1.42 -38.51
N LYS A 80 1.00 -1.48 -37.19
CA LYS A 80 0.59 -2.67 -36.44
C LYS A 80 -0.86 -2.49 -35.97
N ARG A 81 -1.69 -3.53 -36.08
CA ARG A 81 -3.03 -3.53 -35.46
C ARG A 81 -2.88 -3.53 -33.93
N CYS A 82 -3.89 -3.02 -33.23
CA CYS A 82 -3.95 -3.06 -31.76
C CYS A 82 -3.63 -4.49 -31.27
N PRO A 83 -2.64 -4.67 -30.38
CA PRO A 83 -2.19 -5.99 -29.93
C PRO A 83 -3.24 -6.61 -29.01
N LEU A 84 -4.31 -7.11 -29.61
CA LEU A 84 -5.29 -7.99 -28.98
C LEU A 84 -5.01 -9.46 -29.37
N GLU A 85 -4.03 -9.72 -30.24
CA GLU A 85 -3.82 -11.01 -30.92
C GLU A 85 -2.89 -11.97 -30.16
N ALA A 86 -2.86 -11.94 -28.84
CA ALA A 86 -2.33 -13.08 -28.09
C ALA A 86 -3.43 -14.16 -28.06
N GLY A 87 -3.16 -15.34 -28.61
CA GLY A 87 -4.08 -16.47 -28.51
C GLY A 87 -4.24 -16.87 -27.05
N CYS A 88 -5.46 -16.87 -26.52
CA CYS A 88 -5.74 -17.24 -25.13
C CYS A 88 -5.57 -18.74 -24.83
N GLY A 89 -5.13 -19.57 -25.79
CA GLY A 89 -5.07 -21.02 -25.63
C GLY A 89 -6.44 -21.57 -25.21
N ASP A 90 -6.47 -22.33 -24.11
CA ASP A 90 -7.71 -22.88 -23.53
C ASP A 90 -8.47 -21.87 -22.62
N ARG A 91 -8.10 -20.59 -22.58
CA ARG A 91 -8.77 -19.56 -21.76
C ARG A 91 -9.82 -18.79 -22.57
N PHE A 92 -10.86 -18.29 -21.90
CA PHE A 92 -11.87 -17.43 -22.52
C PHE A 92 -11.33 -16.01 -22.72
N ARG A 93 -11.68 -15.39 -23.85
CA ARG A 93 -11.13 -14.09 -24.26
C ARG A 93 -12.17 -12.98 -24.16
N CYS A 94 -11.87 -11.96 -23.37
CA CYS A 94 -12.67 -10.73 -23.30
C CYS A 94 -12.43 -9.82 -24.53
N THR A 95 -13.29 -8.82 -24.78
CA THR A 95 -13.12 -7.84 -25.89
C THR A 95 -11.82 -7.07 -25.77
N SER A 96 -11.45 -6.77 -24.53
CA SER A 96 -10.22 -6.12 -24.12
C SER A 96 -8.96 -6.90 -24.49
N GLY A 97 -9.08 -8.18 -24.83
CA GLY A 97 -7.97 -9.09 -25.12
C GLY A 97 -7.43 -9.84 -23.91
N GLN A 98 -7.94 -9.54 -22.71
CA GLN A 98 -7.58 -10.27 -21.48
C GLN A 98 -8.17 -11.69 -21.49
N CYS A 99 -7.37 -12.65 -21.03
CA CYS A 99 -7.74 -14.06 -21.00
C CYS A 99 -8.14 -14.48 -19.58
N ILE A 100 -9.37 -14.93 -19.39
CA ILE A 100 -9.89 -15.44 -18.11
C ILE A 100 -10.08 -16.96 -18.15
N SER A 101 -10.14 -17.62 -17.00
CA SER A 101 -10.39 -19.07 -16.93
C SER A 101 -11.76 -19.42 -17.49
N GLN A 102 -11.90 -20.55 -18.19
CA GLN A 102 -13.20 -21.05 -18.66
C GLN A 102 -14.19 -21.30 -17.52
N SER A 103 -13.69 -21.59 -16.31
CA SER A 103 -14.51 -21.77 -15.11
C SER A 103 -15.25 -20.50 -14.65
N LEU A 104 -14.86 -19.34 -15.19
CA LEU A 104 -15.45 -18.04 -14.86
C LEU A 104 -16.49 -17.59 -15.90
N VAL A 105 -16.70 -18.37 -16.96
CA VAL A 105 -17.70 -18.05 -17.98
C VAL A 105 -19.08 -18.49 -17.47
N CYS A 106 -20.07 -17.59 -17.53
CA CYS A 106 -21.44 -17.88 -17.12
C CYS A 106 -21.61 -18.27 -15.65
N ASN A 107 -20.77 -17.73 -14.77
CA ASN A 107 -20.85 -17.97 -13.32
C ASN A 107 -21.76 -16.94 -12.60
N GLY A 108 -22.34 -15.99 -13.34
CA GLY A 108 -23.18 -14.92 -12.81
C GLY A 108 -22.40 -13.72 -12.26
N ASP A 109 -21.07 -13.74 -12.32
CA ASP A 109 -20.20 -12.64 -11.92
C ASP A 109 -19.62 -11.93 -13.16
N GLN A 110 -19.34 -10.63 -13.06
CA GLN A 110 -18.62 -9.91 -14.10
C GLN A 110 -17.11 -10.06 -13.91
N ASP A 111 -16.52 -11.09 -14.53
CA ASP A 111 -15.08 -11.33 -14.49
C ASP A 111 -14.33 -10.65 -15.66
N CYS A 112 -14.97 -10.50 -16.83
CA CYS A 112 -14.56 -9.49 -17.82
C CYS A 112 -15.11 -8.10 -17.43
N GLU A 113 -14.34 -7.01 -17.54
CA GLU A 113 -14.88 -5.67 -17.18
C GLU A 113 -16.00 -5.23 -18.14
N ASP A 114 -16.01 -5.75 -19.37
CA ASP A 114 -17.07 -5.57 -20.38
C ASP A 114 -18.32 -6.46 -20.15
N GLY A 115 -18.24 -7.43 -19.22
CA GLY A 115 -19.27 -8.42 -18.92
C GLY A 115 -19.59 -9.39 -20.06
N LEU A 116 -18.66 -9.61 -21.01
CA LEU A 116 -18.86 -10.50 -22.17
C LEU A 116 -19.04 -11.97 -21.79
N ASP A 117 -18.37 -12.38 -20.74
CA ASP A 117 -18.43 -13.70 -20.09
C ASP A 117 -19.86 -14.11 -19.69
N GLU A 118 -20.75 -13.14 -19.47
CA GLU A 118 -22.12 -13.38 -19.01
C GLU A 118 -23.21 -13.19 -20.09
N ARG A 119 -22.85 -12.78 -21.31
CA ARG A 119 -23.85 -12.39 -22.33
C ARG A 119 -24.53 -13.55 -23.04
N ASN A 120 -23.89 -14.71 -23.14
CA ASN A 120 -24.37 -15.84 -23.94
C ASN A 120 -24.44 -17.15 -23.14
N CYS A 121 -25.09 -17.08 -21.98
CA CYS A 121 -25.25 -18.19 -21.06
C CYS A 121 -26.58 -18.90 -21.30
N GLY A 122 -26.55 -20.21 -21.54
CA GLY A 122 -27.76 -21.04 -21.61
C GLY A 122 -28.47 -21.10 -20.24
N GLU A 123 -29.80 -21.28 -20.23
CA GLU A 123 -30.61 -21.23 -19.00
C GLU A 123 -30.20 -22.28 -17.94
N ASP A 124 -29.61 -23.41 -18.36
CA ASP A 124 -29.18 -24.50 -17.45
C ASP A 124 -27.82 -24.24 -16.76
N ASN A 125 -27.06 -23.22 -17.15
CA ASN A 125 -25.68 -22.98 -16.65
C ASN A 125 -25.53 -21.78 -15.71
N ARG A 126 -26.62 -21.09 -15.34
CA ARG A 126 -26.56 -19.94 -14.41
C ARG A 126 -26.50 -20.37 -12.95
N LEU A 127 -25.47 -21.12 -12.57
CA LEU A 127 -25.15 -21.33 -11.16
C LEU A 127 -24.48 -20.07 -10.64
N ALA A 128 -25.28 -19.15 -10.12
CA ALA A 128 -24.79 -17.93 -9.48
C ALA A 128 -23.76 -18.31 -8.41
N ALA A 129 -22.53 -17.82 -8.57
CA ALA A 129 -21.45 -18.09 -7.62
C ALA A 129 -21.77 -17.54 -6.22
N CYS A 130 -22.64 -16.52 -6.13
CA CYS A 130 -23.14 -16.02 -4.86
C CYS A 130 -24.47 -15.28 -4.93
N ASP A 131 -25.23 -15.31 -3.82
CA ASP A 131 -26.48 -14.55 -3.64
C ASP A 131 -26.27 -13.06 -3.25
N LEU A 132 -25.01 -12.59 -3.17
CA LEU A 132 -24.68 -11.28 -2.60
C LEU A 132 -23.61 -10.57 -3.44
N ASP A 133 -23.96 -9.45 -4.05
CA ASP A 133 -23.03 -8.67 -4.88
C ASP A 133 -22.51 -7.39 -4.20
N LYS A 134 -22.92 -7.13 -2.97
CA LYS A 134 -22.53 -5.91 -2.25
C LYS A 134 -21.08 -5.97 -1.80
N THR A 135 -20.20 -5.18 -2.41
CA THR A 135 -18.81 -4.99 -1.97
C THR A 135 -18.69 -3.98 -0.83
N PRO A 136 -17.60 -3.99 -0.04
CA PRO A 136 -17.35 -2.95 0.95
C PRO A 136 -17.32 -1.55 0.31
N PRO A 137 -17.80 -0.51 1.00
CA PRO A 137 -17.79 0.86 0.48
C PRO A 137 -16.37 1.28 0.05
N ASN A 138 -16.26 1.82 -1.16
CA ASN A 138 -14.99 2.26 -1.77
C ASN A 138 -13.85 1.22 -1.75
N SER A 139 -14.17 -0.08 -1.73
CA SER A 139 -13.15 -1.13 -1.87
C SER A 139 -12.36 -1.02 -3.16
N ASP A 140 -12.90 -0.37 -4.19
CA ASP A 140 -12.24 -0.12 -5.47
C ASP A 140 -10.96 0.73 -5.32
N PHE A 141 -10.88 1.59 -4.32
CA PHE A 141 -9.67 2.38 -4.08
C PHE A 141 -8.46 1.51 -3.72
N THR A 142 -8.67 0.30 -3.20
CA THR A 142 -7.60 -0.65 -2.89
C THR A 142 -6.87 -1.15 -4.14
N GLY A 143 -7.51 -1.05 -5.31
CA GLY A 143 -6.93 -1.44 -6.60
C GLY A 143 -6.39 -0.29 -7.44
N ARG A 144 -6.45 0.95 -6.94
CA ARG A 144 -5.91 2.12 -7.63
C ARG A 144 -4.41 2.20 -7.52
N GLY A 145 -3.79 2.70 -8.59
CA GLY A 145 -2.40 3.08 -8.56
C GLY A 145 -2.17 4.33 -7.71
N TYR A 146 -0.93 4.56 -7.31
CA TYR A 146 -0.53 5.66 -6.46
C TYR A 146 0.70 6.38 -7.03
N ASP A 147 0.64 7.70 -7.07
CA ASP A 147 1.74 8.54 -7.52
C ASP A 147 2.42 9.20 -6.32
N ILE A 148 3.65 8.79 -6.02
CA ILE A 148 4.42 9.24 -4.87
C ILE A 148 4.81 10.73 -4.93
N LEU A 149 4.93 11.30 -6.13
CA LEU A 149 5.32 12.71 -6.31
C LEU A 149 4.14 13.66 -6.05
N THR A 150 2.94 13.25 -6.47
CA THR A 150 1.71 14.02 -6.25
C THR A 150 0.99 13.68 -4.96
N GLY A 151 1.26 12.50 -4.37
CA GLY A 151 0.61 12.03 -3.16
C GLY A 151 -0.88 11.67 -3.35
N LYS A 152 -1.27 11.35 -4.59
CA LYS A 152 -2.65 11.12 -5.01
C LYS A 152 -2.82 9.73 -5.62
N LEU A 153 -4.01 9.16 -5.40
CA LEU A 153 -4.48 7.97 -6.10
C LEU A 153 -4.70 8.29 -7.59
N ARG A 154 -4.41 7.32 -8.44
CA ARG A 154 -4.45 7.37 -9.90
C ARG A 154 -5.49 6.37 -10.43
N ALA A 155 -5.43 6.07 -11.73
CA ALA A 155 -6.33 5.11 -12.35
C ALA A 155 -6.21 3.71 -11.74
N ASP A 156 -7.25 2.89 -11.94
CA ASP A 156 -7.29 1.51 -11.48
C ASP A 156 -6.18 0.70 -12.14
N VAL A 157 -5.48 -0.12 -11.35
CA VAL A 157 -4.35 -0.96 -11.77
C VAL A 157 -4.68 -2.43 -11.54
N ILE A 158 -5.27 -2.73 -10.38
CA ILE A 158 -5.71 -4.06 -9.97
C ILE A 158 -7.23 -4.15 -10.20
N ASN A 159 -7.70 -5.27 -10.77
CA ASN A 159 -9.13 -5.48 -11.00
C ASN A 159 -9.84 -5.79 -9.67
N THR A 160 -10.59 -4.84 -9.11
CA THR A 160 -11.37 -5.04 -7.87
C THR A 160 -12.78 -5.55 -8.13
N ARG A 161 -13.19 -5.69 -9.40
CA ARG A 161 -14.53 -6.12 -9.79
C ARG A 161 -14.66 -7.64 -9.90
N SER A 162 -13.57 -8.31 -10.28
CA SER A 162 -13.56 -9.78 -10.37
C SER A 162 -13.52 -10.44 -8.99
N PHE A 163 -14.35 -11.47 -8.82
CA PHE A 163 -14.43 -12.31 -7.63
C PHE A 163 -13.73 -13.67 -7.81
N GLY A 164 -13.31 -14.00 -9.04
CA GLY A 164 -12.58 -15.22 -9.36
C GLY A 164 -13.39 -16.49 -9.05
N GLY A 165 -14.72 -16.42 -9.19
CA GLY A 165 -15.65 -17.52 -8.92
C GLY A 165 -15.76 -17.92 -7.44
N GLN A 166 -15.23 -17.11 -6.52
CA GLN A 166 -15.31 -17.36 -5.08
C GLN A 166 -16.33 -16.42 -4.42
N CYS A 167 -17.13 -16.94 -3.48
CA CYS A 167 -17.95 -16.11 -2.62
C CYS A 167 -17.39 -15.97 -1.21
N ARG A 168 -16.39 -15.10 -1.07
CA ARG A 168 -15.81 -14.75 0.22
C ARG A 168 -16.60 -13.62 0.86
N LYS A 169 -17.26 -13.90 1.99
CA LYS A 169 -18.10 -12.94 2.71
C LYS A 169 -17.41 -12.47 3.99
N VAL A 170 -17.53 -11.18 4.30
CA VAL A 170 -17.10 -10.58 5.58
C VAL A 170 -18.25 -9.83 6.21
N PHE A 171 -18.40 -9.95 7.52
CA PHE A 171 -19.45 -9.25 8.27
C PHE A 171 -18.94 -7.91 8.77
N SER A 172 -19.69 -6.85 8.50
CA SER A 172 -19.45 -5.53 9.09
C SER A 172 -20.35 -5.31 10.29
N GLY A 173 -19.75 -5.14 11.48
CA GLY A 173 -20.49 -4.85 12.70
C GLY A 173 -21.26 -3.51 12.65
N ASP A 174 -20.72 -2.52 11.95
CA ASP A 174 -21.30 -1.16 11.90
C ASP A 174 -22.44 -1.02 10.91
N HIS A 175 -22.35 -1.67 9.75
CA HIS A 175 -23.45 -1.70 8.78
C HIS A 175 -24.45 -2.83 9.04
N LYS A 176 -24.08 -3.82 9.87
CA LYS A 176 -24.86 -5.03 10.15
C LYS A 176 -25.24 -5.81 8.90
N VAL A 177 -24.39 -5.75 7.87
CA VAL A 177 -24.54 -6.47 6.60
C VAL A 177 -23.30 -7.29 6.32
N LEU A 178 -23.46 -8.35 5.52
CA LEU A 178 -22.34 -9.03 4.90
C LEU A 178 -21.92 -8.27 3.65
N TYR A 179 -20.62 -8.21 3.42
CA TYR A 179 -20.00 -7.72 2.20
C TYR A 179 -19.26 -8.86 1.51
N ARG A 180 -19.25 -8.84 0.17
CA ARG A 180 -18.47 -9.76 -0.66
C ARG A 180 -17.10 -9.17 -0.96
N LEU A 181 -16.04 -9.95 -0.77
CA LEU A 181 -14.67 -9.51 -1.03
C LEU A 181 -14.24 -9.84 -2.46
N PRO A 182 -13.62 -8.88 -3.17
CA PRO A 182 -12.94 -9.13 -4.44
C PRO A 182 -11.86 -10.21 -4.35
N HIS A 183 -11.55 -10.86 -5.48
CA HIS A 183 -10.54 -11.91 -5.57
C HIS A 183 -9.16 -11.46 -5.07
N ASN A 184 -8.79 -10.23 -5.43
CA ASN A 184 -7.48 -9.66 -5.19
C ASN A 184 -7.23 -9.23 -3.74
N ILE A 185 -8.27 -9.17 -2.90
CA ILE A 185 -8.14 -8.81 -1.48
C ILE A 185 -7.94 -10.09 -0.66
N LEU A 186 -6.73 -10.30 -0.15
CA LEU A 186 -6.40 -11.47 0.68
C LEU A 186 -7.06 -11.39 2.06
N ARG A 187 -6.98 -10.24 2.72
CA ARG A 187 -7.55 -10.05 4.06
C ARG A 187 -8.27 -8.71 4.14
N TYR A 188 -9.43 -8.70 4.77
CA TYR A 188 -10.19 -7.49 5.06
C TYR A 188 -10.77 -7.62 6.47
N ASN A 189 -10.37 -6.73 7.37
CA ASN A 189 -10.83 -6.72 8.75
C ASN A 189 -11.56 -5.40 9.06
N PHE A 190 -12.77 -5.47 9.60
CA PHE A 190 -13.46 -4.29 10.12
C PHE A 190 -13.01 -4.09 11.56
N GLU A 191 -12.14 -3.11 11.79
CA GLU A 191 -11.69 -2.72 13.12
C GLU A 191 -11.69 -1.20 13.18
N VAL A 192 -12.58 -0.66 14.02
CA VAL A 192 -12.67 0.79 14.21
C VAL A 192 -11.66 1.21 15.26
N THR A 193 -10.52 1.71 14.80
CA THR A 193 -9.49 2.34 15.63
C THR A 193 -9.54 3.85 15.41
N VAL A 194 -9.70 4.59 16.51
CA VAL A 194 -9.53 6.05 16.49
C VAL A 194 -8.17 6.30 17.11
N ASP A 195 -7.21 6.67 16.27
CA ASP A 195 -5.86 6.98 16.72
C ASP A 195 -5.71 8.49 16.88
N ASN A 196 -5.61 8.91 18.14
CA ASN A 196 -5.40 10.30 18.58
C ASN A 196 -4.17 10.42 19.49
N ASP A 197 -3.47 9.32 19.79
CA ASP A 197 -2.54 9.29 20.92
C ASP A 197 -1.17 9.93 20.57
N GLU A 198 -0.79 10.07 19.28
CA GLU A 198 0.53 10.63 18.84
C GLU A 198 0.48 11.58 17.61
N SER A 199 -0.64 12.22 17.32
CA SER A 199 -0.91 12.80 15.99
C SER A 199 -0.54 14.28 15.78
N ASP A 200 -0.32 15.04 16.85
CA ASP A 200 -0.06 16.48 16.77
C ASP A 200 1.45 16.75 16.66
N GLU A 201 1.88 17.31 15.53
CA GLU A 201 3.28 17.69 15.29
C GLU A 201 3.43 19.21 15.41
N SER A 202 4.38 19.65 16.25
CA SER A 202 4.72 21.08 16.36
C SER A 202 6.13 21.33 15.84
N TYR A 203 6.26 22.30 14.95
CA TYR A 203 7.53 22.71 14.37
C TYR A 203 7.79 24.19 14.68
N GLU A 204 9.05 24.52 14.96
CA GLU A 204 9.50 25.89 15.20
C GLU A 204 9.57 26.73 13.92
N SER A 205 9.48 26.11 12.74
CA SER A 205 9.46 26.84 11.47
C SER A 205 9.05 25.95 10.30
N SER A 206 8.66 26.61 9.21
CA SER A 206 8.53 26.03 7.87
C SER A 206 9.74 25.21 7.45
N TRP A 207 10.95 25.65 7.80
CA TRP A 207 12.18 24.96 7.45
C TRP A 207 12.36 23.65 8.24
N SER A 208 12.14 23.66 9.55
CA SER A 208 12.23 22.44 10.39
C SER A 208 11.24 21.36 9.95
N TYR A 209 10.05 21.77 9.49
CA TYR A 209 9.06 20.85 8.95
C TYR A 209 9.55 20.18 7.65
N VAL A 210 10.02 20.97 6.68
CA VAL A 210 10.53 20.45 5.40
C VAL A 210 11.73 19.51 5.61
N GLN A 211 12.63 19.84 6.55
CA GLN A 211 13.76 18.98 6.87
C GLN A 211 13.32 17.63 7.45
N HIS A 212 12.32 17.61 8.35
CA HIS A 212 11.75 16.37 8.89
C HIS A 212 11.15 15.48 7.79
N ILE A 213 10.37 16.07 6.88
CA ILE A 213 9.76 15.33 5.76
C ILE A 213 10.83 14.77 4.81
N GLN A 214 11.86 15.55 4.47
CA GLN A 214 12.93 15.10 3.57
C GLN A 214 13.83 14.03 4.21
N GLY A 215 14.07 14.10 5.53
CA GLY A 215 14.83 13.09 6.27
C GLY A 215 14.11 11.74 6.36
N ASN A 216 12.78 11.76 6.51
CA ASN A 216 11.97 10.54 6.61
C ASN A 216 11.54 9.95 5.26
N ALA A 217 11.63 10.72 4.17
CA ALA A 217 11.24 10.30 2.81
C ALA A 217 11.99 9.05 2.28
N PHE A 218 13.12 8.68 2.88
CA PHE A 218 13.93 7.51 2.49
C PHE A 218 13.55 6.22 3.24
N LEU A 219 12.82 6.31 4.36
CA LEU A 219 12.53 5.19 5.25
C LEU A 219 11.04 4.94 5.47
N VAL A 220 10.18 5.95 5.25
CA VAL A 220 8.74 5.87 5.49
C VAL A 220 7.99 6.38 4.26
N HIS A 221 7.05 5.59 3.75
CA HIS A 221 6.14 5.94 2.65
C HIS A 221 5.07 6.97 3.09
N ASP A 222 5.46 7.94 3.93
CA ASP A 222 4.52 8.90 4.48
C ASP A 222 4.03 9.86 3.39
N ARG A 223 2.74 10.16 3.43
CA ARG A 223 2.09 10.99 2.44
C ARG A 223 2.60 12.42 2.64
N ARG A 224 3.25 13.00 1.63
CA ARG A 224 3.76 14.39 1.65
C ARG A 224 2.60 15.40 1.65
N THR A 225 1.85 15.49 2.74
CA THR A 225 0.74 16.43 2.90
C THR A 225 1.27 17.82 3.27
N PHE A 226 0.67 18.91 2.77
CA PHE A 226 1.10 20.31 2.98
C PHE A 226 2.50 20.73 2.50
N HIS A 227 3.39 19.82 2.13
CA HIS A 227 4.77 20.14 1.72
C HIS A 227 4.86 21.14 0.55
N LYS A 228 3.81 21.24 -0.29
CA LYS A 228 3.71 22.19 -1.43
C LYS A 228 3.01 23.51 -1.06
N GLU A 229 2.40 23.59 0.12
CA GLU A 229 1.52 24.68 0.57
C GLU A 229 2.10 25.55 1.70
N VAL A 230 3.24 25.16 2.26
CA VAL A 230 3.98 25.94 3.24
C VAL A 230 4.45 27.24 2.59
N THR A 231 3.98 28.38 3.12
CA THR A 231 4.24 29.70 2.52
C THR A 231 5.51 30.36 3.07
N ASN A 232 6.07 31.30 2.29
CA ASN A 232 7.19 32.18 2.69
C ASN A 232 6.81 33.30 3.66
N LYS A 233 5.61 33.23 4.26
CA LYS A 233 5.22 34.19 5.28
C LYS A 233 5.94 33.87 6.59
N LYS A 234 6.13 34.88 7.44
CA LYS A 234 6.89 34.85 8.71
C LYS A 234 6.24 33.96 9.80
N ALA A 235 5.74 32.78 9.45
CA ALA A 235 5.22 31.83 10.45
C ALA A 235 6.40 31.24 11.22
N TYR A 236 6.50 31.59 12.50
CA TYR A 236 7.54 31.11 13.41
C TYR A 236 7.12 29.89 14.21
N ARG A 237 5.89 29.40 14.06
CA ARG A 237 5.47 28.13 14.63
C ARG A 237 4.41 27.50 13.75
N LEU A 238 4.62 26.25 13.38
CA LEU A 238 3.66 25.44 12.64
C LEU A 238 3.13 24.35 13.56
N ILE A 239 1.81 24.23 13.64
CA ILE A 239 1.17 23.13 14.35
C ILE A 239 0.35 22.35 13.32
N ILE A 240 0.65 21.06 13.19
CA ILE A 240 -0.11 20.14 12.36
C ILE A 240 -0.93 19.28 13.31
N LEU A 241 -2.23 19.54 13.33
CA LEU A 241 -3.18 18.67 14.01
C LEU A 241 -3.50 17.53 13.07
N LYS A 242 -3.30 16.28 13.49
CA LYS A 242 -3.74 15.11 12.71
C LYS A 242 -4.76 14.33 13.52
N ASN A 243 -5.74 13.76 12.84
CA ASN A 243 -6.70 12.84 13.42
C ASN A 243 -6.99 11.74 12.41
N LYS A 244 -6.93 10.48 12.85
CA LYS A 244 -7.19 9.33 11.99
C LYS A 244 -8.31 8.49 12.57
N VAL A 245 -9.28 8.18 11.71
CA VAL A 245 -10.36 7.24 11.99
C VAL A 245 -10.18 6.09 11.02
N GLU A 246 -9.61 4.97 11.48
CA GLU A 246 -9.56 3.76 10.67
C GLU A 246 -10.85 2.96 10.88
N LEU A 247 -11.40 2.42 9.79
CA LEU A 247 -12.63 1.62 9.80
C LEU A 247 -12.36 0.17 9.43
N ALA A 248 -11.47 -0.02 8.47
CA ALA A 248 -11.09 -1.34 8.01
C ALA A 248 -9.62 -1.38 7.62
N GLN A 249 -9.02 -2.55 7.75
CA GLN A 249 -7.68 -2.85 7.26
C GLN A 249 -7.79 -3.84 6.12
N PHE A 250 -7.05 -3.61 5.05
CA PHE A 250 -7.01 -4.49 3.90
C PHE A 250 -5.57 -4.90 3.55
N GLN A 251 -5.46 -6.11 3.01
CA GLN A 251 -4.22 -6.65 2.48
C GLN A 251 -4.53 -7.29 1.13
N ASN A 252 -3.83 -6.86 0.10
CA ASN A 252 -3.95 -7.42 -1.24
C ASN A 252 -3.13 -8.71 -1.35
N SER A 253 -3.54 -9.57 -2.27
CA SER A 253 -2.82 -10.79 -2.62
C SER A 253 -1.43 -10.49 -3.16
N ALA A 254 -0.54 -11.47 -3.10
CA ALA A 254 0.82 -11.33 -3.62
C ALA A 254 0.80 -11.01 -5.14
N PRO A 255 1.80 -10.26 -5.65
CA PRO A 255 1.80 -9.77 -7.03
C PRO A 255 1.68 -10.87 -8.09
N GLN A 256 2.09 -12.10 -7.78
CA GLN A 256 1.93 -13.26 -8.66
C GLN A 256 0.47 -13.60 -8.96
N TYR A 257 -0.44 -13.40 -7.99
CA TYR A 257 -1.85 -13.80 -8.09
C TYR A 257 -2.81 -12.64 -8.38
N LEU A 258 -2.35 -11.39 -8.36
CA LEU A 258 -3.20 -10.22 -8.60
C LEU A 258 -3.70 -10.14 -10.05
N THR A 259 -5.01 -10.08 -10.29
CA THR A 259 -5.53 -9.81 -11.63
C THR A 259 -5.42 -8.32 -11.97
N LEU A 260 -4.87 -8.01 -13.15
CA LEU A 260 -4.73 -6.64 -13.62
C LEU A 260 -6.06 -6.11 -14.13
N SER A 261 -6.28 -4.80 -14.00
CA SER A 261 -7.38 -4.10 -14.68
C SER A 261 -7.15 -4.08 -16.19
N GLU A 262 -8.25 -4.11 -16.95
CA GLU A 262 -8.18 -4.16 -18.41
C GLU A 262 -7.48 -2.93 -19.00
N GLY A 263 -7.79 -1.75 -18.43
CA GLY A 263 -7.18 -0.50 -18.83
C GLY A 263 -5.66 -0.51 -18.67
N PHE A 264 -5.17 -1.00 -17.53
CA PHE A 264 -3.73 -1.07 -17.26
C PHE A 264 -3.04 -2.15 -18.11
N TRP A 265 -3.66 -3.32 -18.26
CA TRP A 265 -3.14 -4.39 -19.10
C TRP A 265 -2.99 -3.94 -20.57
N LYS A 266 -3.99 -3.24 -21.12
CA LYS A 266 -3.94 -2.67 -22.47
C LYS A 266 -2.83 -1.63 -22.63
N ALA A 267 -2.63 -0.78 -21.62
CA ALA A 267 -1.53 0.17 -21.62
C ALA A 267 -0.18 -0.57 -21.65
N LEU A 268 0.00 -1.61 -20.83
CA LEU A 268 1.23 -2.41 -20.81
C LEU A 268 1.46 -3.19 -22.11
N SER A 269 0.41 -3.72 -22.74
CA SER A 269 0.52 -4.45 -24.01
C SER A 269 0.92 -3.52 -25.16
N SER A 270 0.42 -2.28 -25.16
CA SER A 270 0.76 -1.26 -26.15
C SER A 270 2.19 -0.70 -26.06
N LEU A 271 2.89 -0.88 -24.93
CA LEU A 271 4.25 -0.36 -24.75
C LEU A 271 5.24 -0.96 -25.76
N PRO A 272 6.16 -0.13 -26.30
CA PRO A 272 7.18 -0.59 -27.24
C PRO A 272 8.18 -1.52 -26.56
N LEU A 273 8.79 -2.41 -27.36
CA LEU A 273 9.87 -3.30 -26.88
C LEU A 273 11.20 -2.56 -26.72
N THR A 274 11.45 -1.54 -27.54
CA THR A 274 12.57 -0.62 -27.36
C THR A 274 12.26 0.39 -26.27
N TYR A 275 13.28 0.80 -25.52
CA TYR A 275 13.10 1.80 -24.46
C TYR A 275 12.79 3.18 -25.05
N ASP A 276 11.52 3.60 -24.94
CA ASP A 276 11.05 4.95 -25.26
C ASP A 276 10.43 5.60 -24.01
N TYR A 277 11.15 6.51 -23.38
CA TYR A 277 10.70 7.15 -22.15
C TYR A 277 9.34 7.86 -22.31
N SER A 278 9.01 8.43 -23.48
CA SER A 278 7.75 9.15 -23.68
C SER A 278 6.52 8.26 -23.48
N ALA A 279 6.54 7.05 -24.04
CA ALA A 279 5.47 6.08 -23.91
C ALA A 279 5.32 5.59 -22.45
N TYR A 280 6.43 5.27 -21.78
CA TYR A 280 6.41 4.80 -20.39
C TYR A 280 5.97 5.92 -19.42
N ARG A 281 6.39 7.16 -19.66
CA ARG A 281 6.01 8.32 -18.86
C ARG A 281 4.51 8.55 -18.86
N GLN A 282 3.84 8.34 -20.00
CA GLN A 282 2.38 8.46 -20.09
C GLN A 282 1.66 7.43 -19.21
N VAL A 283 2.16 6.19 -19.16
CA VAL A 283 1.65 5.14 -18.25
C VAL A 283 1.83 5.58 -16.80
N LEU A 284 2.99 6.11 -16.43
CA LEU A 284 3.26 6.58 -15.06
C LEU A 284 2.40 7.77 -14.65
N GLN A 285 2.11 8.70 -15.56
CA GLN A 285 1.20 9.81 -15.27
C GLN A 285 -0.24 9.36 -15.05
N LYS A 286 -0.69 8.33 -15.80
CA LYS A 286 -2.07 7.83 -15.75
C LYS A 286 -2.31 6.89 -14.57
N TYR A 287 -1.40 5.95 -14.33
CA TYR A 287 -1.53 4.88 -13.33
C TYR A 287 -0.66 5.11 -12.09
N GLY A 288 0.28 6.05 -12.10
CA GLY A 288 1.17 6.32 -10.97
C GLY A 288 2.47 5.51 -11.02
N THR A 289 3.16 5.47 -9.89
CA THR A 289 4.49 4.85 -9.75
C THR A 289 4.47 3.60 -8.87
N HIS A 290 3.47 3.49 -8.00
CA HIS A 290 3.33 2.42 -7.01
C HIS A 290 1.89 1.90 -7.00
N TYR A 291 1.67 0.74 -6.41
CA TYR A 291 0.36 0.18 -6.09
C TYR A 291 0.24 -0.08 -4.59
N LEU A 292 -0.99 -0.25 -4.11
CA LEU A 292 -1.29 -0.52 -2.70
C LEU A 292 -1.14 -2.03 -2.43
N SER A 293 -0.23 -2.42 -1.53
CA SER A 293 -0.11 -3.83 -1.09
C SER A 293 -0.94 -4.11 0.17
N GLU A 294 -0.97 -3.15 1.08
CA GLU A 294 -1.74 -3.20 2.32
C GLU A 294 -2.03 -1.76 2.76
N GLY A 295 -3.05 -1.58 3.60
CA GLY A 295 -3.40 -0.28 4.12
C GLY A 295 -4.67 -0.32 4.95
N SER A 296 -5.12 0.86 5.35
CA SER A 296 -6.38 1.04 6.07
C SER A 296 -7.34 1.86 5.20
N LEU A 297 -8.64 1.60 5.35
CA LEU A 297 -9.72 2.43 4.82
C LEU A 297 -10.35 3.18 5.99
N GLY A 298 -10.59 4.47 5.80
CA GLY A 298 -11.07 5.33 6.87
C GLY A 298 -11.09 6.79 6.48
N GLY A 299 -10.79 7.65 7.44
CA GLY A 299 -10.72 9.09 7.25
C GLY A 299 -9.54 9.68 7.99
N GLU A 300 -8.93 10.69 7.38
CA GLU A 300 -7.81 11.40 7.97
C GLU A 300 -8.07 12.90 7.86
N TYR A 301 -8.13 13.56 9.01
CA TYR A 301 -8.24 15.00 9.10
C TYR A 301 -6.88 15.57 9.49
N GLN A 302 -6.34 16.46 8.67
CA GLN A 302 -5.14 17.20 9.00
C GLN A 302 -5.41 18.70 8.89
N ALA A 303 -4.98 19.46 9.89
CA ALA A 303 -5.07 20.92 9.90
C ALA A 303 -3.70 21.54 10.16
N LEU A 304 -3.30 22.48 9.30
CA LEU A 304 -2.09 23.26 9.43
C LEU A 304 -2.43 24.64 9.99
N LEU A 305 -1.91 24.94 11.17
CA LEU A 305 -1.95 26.26 11.80
C LEU A 305 -0.59 26.93 11.65
N GLU A 306 -0.59 28.09 10.98
CA GLU A 306 0.57 28.98 10.84
C GLU A 306 0.46 30.11 11.87
N LEU A 307 1.39 30.16 12.83
CA LEU A 307 1.38 31.14 13.94
C LEU A 307 2.55 32.12 13.83
N ASP A 308 2.30 33.40 14.15
CA ASP A 308 3.33 34.44 14.22
C ASP A 308 3.97 34.49 15.62
N ARG A 309 5.17 35.06 15.71
CA ARG A 309 5.99 35.10 16.94
C ARG A 309 5.32 35.87 18.08
N THR A 310 4.39 36.76 17.77
CA THR A 310 3.69 37.61 18.73
C THR A 310 2.46 36.93 19.34
N THR A 311 2.04 35.79 18.81
CA THR A 311 0.85 35.07 19.28
C THR A 311 1.25 33.85 20.12
N ASP A 312 1.46 34.05 21.42
CA ASP A 312 1.46 32.96 22.39
C ASP A 312 0.00 32.53 22.63
N ILE A 313 -0.47 31.57 21.82
CA ILE A 313 -1.83 31.05 21.95
C ILE A 313 -1.86 29.96 23.04
N ASP A 314 -2.76 30.11 24.00
CA ASP A 314 -3.12 29.06 24.97
C ASP A 314 -3.77 27.89 24.20
N TYR A 315 -3.01 26.84 23.90
CA TYR A 315 -3.54 25.60 23.33
C TYR A 315 -4.03 24.69 24.46
N GLN A 316 -5.33 24.42 24.48
CA GLN A 316 -5.93 23.41 25.35
C GLN A 316 -6.23 22.16 24.53
N ARG A 317 -5.38 21.14 24.67
CA ARG A 317 -5.56 19.84 24.03
C ARG A 317 -6.72 19.12 24.73
N CYS A 318 -7.74 18.68 24.00
CA CYS A 318 -8.85 17.92 24.58
C CYS A 318 -9.20 16.73 23.69
N TRP A 319 -9.26 15.52 24.24
CA TRP A 319 -9.74 14.35 23.52
C TRP A 319 -10.65 13.47 24.39
N ARG A 320 -11.57 12.75 23.74
CA ARG A 320 -12.54 11.86 24.40
C ARG A 320 -12.18 10.40 24.12
N LYS A 321 -11.73 9.66 25.13
CA LYS A 321 -11.57 8.20 25.04
C LYS A 321 -12.90 7.51 25.30
N VAL A 322 -13.40 6.76 24.33
CA VAL A 322 -14.64 5.97 24.45
C VAL A 322 -14.28 4.49 24.59
N LYS A 323 -14.42 3.92 25.79
CA LYS A 323 -14.32 2.47 26.00
C LYS A 323 -15.72 1.85 26.00
N ARG A 324 -15.96 0.87 25.13
CA ARG A 324 -17.16 0.03 25.14
C ARG A 324 -16.83 -1.32 25.77
N ARG A 325 -17.46 -1.67 26.90
CA ARG A 325 -17.38 -3.02 27.49
C ARG A 325 -18.79 -3.49 27.81
N PHE A 326 -19.18 -4.66 27.28
CA PHE A 326 -20.45 -5.35 27.54
C PHE A 326 -21.66 -4.41 27.72
N PHE A 327 -21.94 -3.56 26.73
CA PHE A 327 -23.09 -2.62 26.69
C PHE A 327 -22.97 -1.28 27.46
N ARG A 328 -21.89 -0.99 28.19
CA ARG A 328 -21.66 0.35 28.80
C ARG A 328 -20.65 1.18 28.00
N LYS A 329 -21.06 2.35 27.50
CA LYS A 329 -20.20 3.37 26.87
C LYS A 329 -19.58 4.24 27.96
N LYS A 330 -18.29 4.08 28.26
CA LYS A 330 -17.55 4.95 29.17
C LYS A 330 -16.75 5.97 28.36
N VAL A 331 -17.20 7.23 28.39
CA VAL A 331 -16.51 8.36 27.74
C VAL A 331 -15.67 9.06 28.80
N LYS A 332 -14.36 9.17 28.59
CA LYS A 332 -13.45 9.94 29.43
C LYS A 332 -12.85 11.06 28.60
N THR A 333 -13.20 12.31 28.92
CA THR A 333 -12.58 13.50 28.32
C THR A 333 -11.31 13.82 29.12
N VAL A 334 -10.16 13.85 28.46
CA VAL A 334 -8.89 14.31 29.05
C VAL A 334 -8.52 15.60 28.33
N CYS A 335 -8.26 16.66 29.10
CA CYS A 335 -7.77 17.92 28.56
C CYS A 335 -6.46 18.32 29.24
N GLU A 336 -5.44 18.63 28.45
CA GLU A 336 -4.16 19.18 28.90
C GLU A 336 -4.11 20.67 28.52
N LYS A 337 -3.76 21.52 29.48
CA LYS A 337 -3.54 22.96 29.26
C LYS A 337 -2.05 23.25 29.30
N LEU A 338 -1.54 23.94 28.28
CA LEU A 338 -0.20 24.53 28.28
C LEU A 338 -0.34 26.07 28.27
N THR A 339 0.28 26.77 29.21
CA THR A 339 -0.02 28.18 29.57
C THR A 339 0.97 29.23 29.02
N LYS A 340 0.46 30.30 28.39
CA LYS A 340 0.52 31.71 28.84
C LYS A 340 -0.07 32.70 27.79
N SER A 341 -1.28 33.19 28.07
CA SER A 341 -1.89 34.52 27.79
C SER A 341 -1.71 35.17 26.41
N LEU A 342 -2.79 35.11 25.61
CA LEU A 342 -3.04 36.06 24.52
C LEU A 342 -3.84 37.26 25.06
N SER A 343 -3.21 38.43 25.17
CA SER A 343 -3.95 39.66 25.43
C SER A 343 -4.67 40.13 24.16
N SER A 344 -5.98 40.33 24.31
CA SER A 344 -6.95 40.76 23.32
C SER A 344 -6.44 41.91 22.44
N ARG A 345 -6.31 41.68 21.12
CA ARG A 345 -6.44 42.72 20.09
C ARG A 345 -6.50 42.11 18.69
N SER A 346 -7.69 41.70 18.26
CA SER A 346 -8.31 42.04 16.95
C SER A 346 -9.56 41.18 16.71
N SER A 347 -10.54 41.80 16.05
CA SER A 347 -11.88 41.33 15.71
C SER A 347 -11.88 40.26 14.61
N VAL A 348 -11.32 39.09 14.88
CA VAL A 348 -11.39 37.95 13.94
C VAL A 348 -11.99 36.76 14.67
N ASN A 349 -13.32 36.69 14.69
CA ASN A 349 -14.07 35.64 15.40
C ASN A 349 -13.94 34.27 14.72
N LYS A 350 -13.57 34.24 13.42
CA LYS A 350 -13.39 33.02 12.63
C LYS A 350 -12.02 33.01 11.97
N MET A 351 -11.21 32.02 12.31
CA MET A 351 -9.86 31.85 11.78
C MET A 351 -9.87 30.84 10.63
N PRO A 352 -9.53 31.22 9.39
CA PRO A 352 -9.35 30.26 8.31
C PRO A 352 -8.09 29.43 8.56
N ILE A 353 -8.22 28.12 8.47
CA ILE A 353 -7.13 27.15 8.62
C ILE A 353 -6.97 26.35 7.33
N LYS A 354 -5.72 25.98 7.02
CA LYS A 354 -5.47 25.08 5.89
C LYS A 354 -5.75 23.67 6.35
N VAL A 355 -6.73 23.02 5.74
CA VAL A 355 -7.09 21.65 6.06
C VAL A 355 -6.87 20.75 4.86
N ASN A 356 -6.44 19.52 5.15
CA ASN A 356 -6.33 18.44 4.20
C ASN A 356 -7.10 17.27 4.78
N VAL A 357 -8.21 16.93 4.14
CA VAL A 357 -9.19 15.96 4.64
C VAL A 357 -9.30 14.84 3.63
N PHE A 358 -9.13 13.61 4.11
CA PHE A 358 -9.28 12.38 3.33
C PHE A 358 -10.46 11.59 3.88
N GLY A 359 -11.31 11.11 2.98
CA GLY A 359 -12.56 10.44 3.34
C GLY A 359 -13.63 11.36 3.96
N GLY A 360 -14.83 10.82 4.10
CA GLY A 360 -16.02 11.53 4.55
C GLY A 360 -16.72 12.34 3.46
N ASP A 361 -17.82 12.98 3.83
CA ASP A 361 -18.61 13.81 2.93
C ASP A 361 -17.86 15.11 2.56
N ILE A 362 -17.69 15.32 1.25
CA ILE A 362 -17.02 16.49 0.68
C ILE A 362 -17.73 17.79 1.08
N GLY A 363 -19.05 17.76 1.28
CA GLY A 363 -19.85 18.93 1.69
C GLY A 363 -19.43 19.51 3.05
N LEU A 364 -18.82 18.71 3.92
CA LEU A 364 -18.42 19.12 5.28
C LEU A 364 -17.00 19.70 5.34
N ILE A 365 -16.18 19.49 4.30
CA ILE A 365 -14.77 19.94 4.26
C ILE A 365 -14.68 21.47 4.34
N GLY A 366 -15.59 22.19 3.68
CA GLY A 366 -15.63 23.65 3.74
C GLY A 366 -15.85 24.18 5.16
N ALA A 367 -16.72 23.54 5.94
CA ALA A 367 -16.97 23.92 7.33
C ALA A 367 -15.76 23.61 8.25
N LEU A 368 -15.04 22.52 7.98
CA LEU A 368 -13.83 22.16 8.73
C LEU A 368 -12.65 23.12 8.48
N SER A 369 -12.63 23.81 7.33
CA SER A 369 -11.58 24.78 7.00
C SER A 369 -11.65 26.09 7.78
N VAL A 370 -12.72 26.30 8.55
CA VAL A 370 -12.95 27.52 9.34
C VAL A 370 -13.09 27.14 10.81
N LEU A 371 -12.18 27.65 11.63
CA LEU A 371 -12.23 27.45 13.07
C LEU A 371 -12.94 28.64 13.73
N ASP A 372 -14.05 28.38 14.44
CA ASP A 372 -14.72 29.38 15.27
C ASP A 372 -14.03 29.44 16.65
N LEU A 373 -13.39 30.56 16.97
CA LEU A 373 -12.63 30.70 18.22
C LEU A 373 -13.53 31.03 19.42
N GLU A 374 -14.73 31.55 19.18
CA GLU A 374 -15.70 31.89 20.24
C GLU A 374 -16.54 30.67 20.63
N ASN A 375 -16.79 29.76 19.69
CA ASN A 375 -17.61 28.57 19.90
C ASN A 375 -16.87 27.25 19.58
N PRO A 376 -16.05 26.72 20.51
CA PRO A 376 -15.34 25.46 20.31
C PRO A 376 -16.25 24.24 20.22
N GLU A 377 -17.46 24.30 20.79
CA GLU A 377 -18.43 23.20 20.75
C GLU A 377 -19.02 23.02 19.34
N ALA A 378 -19.27 24.11 18.62
CA ALA A 378 -19.72 24.07 17.23
C ALA A 378 -18.66 23.40 16.33
N ASN A 379 -17.37 23.70 16.52
CA ASN A 379 -16.30 23.03 15.78
C ASN A 379 -16.30 21.51 16.03
N GLY A 380 -16.52 21.10 17.29
CA GLY A 380 -16.67 19.70 17.66
C GLY A 380 -17.84 19.01 16.96
N GLN A 381 -18.99 19.68 16.83
CA GLN A 381 -20.14 19.14 16.11
C GLN A 381 -19.87 18.96 14.61
N VAL A 382 -19.21 19.93 13.97
CA VAL A 382 -18.81 19.82 12.55
C VAL A 382 -17.87 18.64 12.36
N TYR A 383 -16.90 18.47 13.26
CA TYR A 383 -15.99 17.33 13.25
C TYR A 383 -16.71 16.00 13.45
N ASP A 384 -17.60 15.90 14.45
CA ASP A 384 -18.36 14.68 14.73
C ASP A 384 -19.26 14.29 13.54
N ASN A 385 -19.87 15.29 12.87
CA ASN A 385 -20.65 15.07 11.66
C ASN A 385 -19.76 14.51 10.52
N TRP A 386 -18.59 15.09 10.30
CA TRP A 386 -17.63 14.57 9.32
C TRP A 386 -17.18 13.14 9.68
N ALA A 387 -16.73 12.91 10.91
CA ALA A 387 -16.26 11.60 11.37
C ALA A 387 -17.34 10.51 11.23
N SER A 388 -18.62 10.88 11.41
CA SER A 388 -19.74 9.96 11.19
C SER A 388 -19.94 9.59 9.71
N SER A 389 -19.65 10.52 8.79
CA SER A 389 -19.76 10.30 7.34
C SER A 389 -18.64 9.45 6.74
N VAL A 390 -17.49 9.35 7.43
CA VAL A 390 -16.33 8.54 7.01
C VAL A 390 -16.71 7.07 6.83
N LYS A 391 -17.70 6.57 7.60
CA LYS A 391 -18.25 5.22 7.49
C LYS A 391 -18.76 4.90 6.08
N ASP A 392 -19.45 5.84 5.47
CA ASP A 392 -20.11 5.64 4.18
C ASP A 392 -19.19 6.05 3.01
N PHE A 393 -18.25 6.97 3.26
CA PHE A 393 -17.28 7.45 2.28
C PHE A 393 -15.82 7.27 2.76
N PRO A 394 -15.34 6.04 3.00
CA PRO A 394 -13.96 5.84 3.41
C PRO A 394 -12.99 6.10 2.25
N GLU A 395 -11.81 6.58 2.58
CA GLU A 395 -10.67 6.70 1.66
C GLU A 395 -9.48 5.88 2.19
N VAL A 396 -8.51 5.59 1.31
CA VAL A 396 -7.29 4.88 1.69
C VAL A 396 -6.42 5.77 2.57
N ILE A 397 -6.10 5.29 3.76
CA ILE A 397 -5.19 5.88 4.75
C ILE A 397 -4.13 4.84 5.15
N ASN A 398 -3.02 5.27 5.75
CA ASN A 398 -1.95 4.36 6.24
C ASN A 398 -1.50 3.29 5.23
N GLN A 399 -1.39 3.69 3.96
CA GLN A 399 -1.02 2.80 2.86
C GLN A 399 0.43 2.35 2.91
N LYS A 400 0.68 1.09 2.54
CA LYS A 400 2.01 0.60 2.18
C LYS A 400 2.10 0.35 0.69
N LEU A 401 3.13 0.95 0.10
CA LEU A 401 3.30 1.07 -1.34
C LEU A 401 4.33 0.07 -1.83
N ARG A 402 4.05 -0.55 -2.98
CA ARG A 402 5.01 -1.36 -3.73
C ARG A 402 5.17 -0.84 -5.15
N PRO A 403 6.36 -0.99 -5.78
CA PRO A 403 6.60 -0.43 -7.10
C PRO A 403 5.68 -1.01 -8.18
N LEU A 404 5.13 -0.15 -9.04
CA LEU A 404 4.15 -0.55 -10.06
C LEU A 404 4.70 -1.58 -11.06
N TYR A 405 6.00 -1.56 -11.33
CA TYR A 405 6.63 -2.49 -12.27
C TYR A 405 6.56 -3.96 -11.84
N GLU A 406 6.30 -4.27 -10.57
CA GLU A 406 6.11 -5.66 -10.11
C GLU A 406 4.86 -6.31 -10.69
N LEU A 407 3.86 -5.51 -11.06
CA LEU A 407 2.60 -5.98 -11.63
C LEU A 407 2.68 -6.26 -13.13
N VAL A 408 3.81 -5.98 -13.79
CA VAL A 408 3.99 -6.29 -15.21
C VAL A 408 4.14 -7.80 -15.38
N LYS A 409 3.03 -8.44 -15.74
CA LYS A 409 2.93 -9.88 -16.00
C LYS A 409 1.88 -10.15 -17.08
N GLU A 410 1.92 -11.35 -17.66
CA GLU A 410 0.93 -11.81 -18.66
C GLU A 410 0.79 -10.88 -19.88
N VAL A 411 1.89 -10.20 -20.24
CA VAL A 411 2.02 -9.39 -21.47
C VAL A 411 3.21 -9.88 -22.29
N GLN A 412 3.20 -9.62 -23.60
CA GLN A 412 4.32 -9.96 -24.47
C GLN A 412 5.60 -9.25 -24.00
N CYS A 413 6.69 -10.00 -23.84
CA CYS A 413 7.99 -9.51 -23.37
C CYS A 413 7.89 -8.84 -21.99
N ALA A 414 7.17 -9.46 -21.06
CA ALA A 414 6.88 -8.90 -19.74
C ALA A 414 8.17 -8.58 -18.96
N GLY A 415 9.18 -9.44 -19.05
CA GLY A 415 10.46 -9.23 -18.36
C GLY A 415 11.18 -7.98 -18.85
N LEU A 416 11.29 -7.81 -20.17
CA LEU A 416 11.88 -6.61 -20.77
C LEU A 416 11.08 -5.35 -20.45
N LYS A 417 9.75 -5.40 -20.57
CA LYS A 417 8.87 -4.26 -20.25
C LYS A 417 8.95 -3.87 -18.77
N LYS A 418 9.06 -4.84 -17.87
CA LYS A 418 9.27 -4.62 -16.43
C LYS A 418 10.57 -3.87 -16.17
N LEU A 419 11.67 -4.27 -16.82
CA LEU A 419 12.96 -3.60 -16.70
C LEU A 419 12.90 -2.15 -17.20
N HIS A 420 12.28 -1.94 -18.36
CA HIS A 420 12.09 -0.60 -18.93
C HIS A 420 11.20 0.27 -18.05
N LEU A 421 10.13 -0.28 -17.47
CA LEU A 421 9.26 0.46 -16.56
C LEU A 421 9.98 0.83 -15.25
N LYS A 422 10.82 -0.07 -14.71
CA LYS A 422 11.70 0.23 -13.56
C LYS A 422 12.61 1.42 -13.88
N ARG A 423 13.29 1.39 -15.03
CA ARG A 423 14.12 2.52 -15.49
C ARG A 423 13.32 3.80 -15.66
N ALA A 424 12.14 3.74 -16.27
CA ALA A 424 11.27 4.89 -16.45
C ALA A 424 10.78 5.49 -15.12
N ILE A 425 10.52 4.67 -14.10
CA ILE A 425 10.17 5.16 -12.75
C ILE A 425 11.34 5.91 -12.13
N GLU A 426 12.58 5.40 -12.25
CA GLU A 426 13.77 6.12 -11.77
C GLU A 426 13.94 7.48 -12.46
N GLU A 427 13.77 7.54 -13.78
CA GLU A 427 13.84 8.78 -14.55
C GLU A 427 12.69 9.76 -14.18
N TYR A 428 11.46 9.26 -14.01
CA TYR A 428 10.30 10.04 -13.60
C TYR A 428 10.46 10.66 -12.21
N LEU A 429 10.99 9.91 -11.25
CA LEU A 429 11.27 10.43 -9.90
C LEU A 429 12.40 11.47 -9.90
N ALA A 430 13.34 11.38 -10.85
CA ALA A 430 14.41 12.36 -11.01
C ALA A 430 13.95 13.69 -11.63
N GLU A 431 12.84 13.71 -12.39
CA GLU A 431 12.26 14.95 -12.95
C GLU A 431 11.82 15.94 -11.85
N GLU A 432 11.25 15.46 -10.74
CA GLU A 432 10.80 16.32 -9.63
C GLU A 432 11.84 16.48 -8.50
N HIS A 433 13.11 16.15 -8.75
CA HIS A 433 14.15 16.31 -7.72
C HIS A 433 14.51 17.81 -7.50
N PRO A 434 14.59 18.33 -6.26
CA PRO A 434 14.90 19.74 -5.98
C PRO A 434 16.26 20.25 -6.49
N CYS A 435 17.12 19.36 -7.01
CA CYS A 435 18.44 19.72 -7.54
C CYS A 435 18.35 20.60 -8.80
N HIS A 436 17.20 20.59 -9.50
CA HIS A 436 16.96 21.42 -10.69
C HIS A 436 16.75 22.90 -10.33
N CYS A 437 16.46 23.18 -9.06
CA CYS A 437 16.31 24.53 -8.56
C CYS A 437 17.68 25.20 -8.33
N ARG A 438 17.75 26.52 -8.52
CA ARG A 438 18.91 27.31 -8.10
C ARG A 438 18.95 27.38 -6.56
N PRO A 439 20.11 27.59 -5.95
CA PRO A 439 20.23 27.57 -4.50
C PRO A 439 19.56 28.82 -3.92
N CYS A 440 18.93 28.65 -2.77
CA CYS A 440 18.33 29.75 -2.01
C CYS A 440 19.41 30.44 -1.18
N GLN A 441 19.21 31.73 -0.89
CA GLN A 441 20.12 32.49 -0.02
C GLN A 441 19.98 32.04 1.44
N ASN A 442 20.99 32.34 2.26
CA ASN A 442 21.00 32.07 3.71
C ASN A 442 20.65 30.60 4.09
N ASN A 443 21.15 29.63 3.30
CA ASN A 443 20.90 28.19 3.50
C ASN A 443 19.40 27.82 3.52
N GLY A 444 18.57 28.55 2.77
CA GLY A 444 17.18 28.18 2.52
C GLY A 444 17.07 26.86 1.74
N GLN A 445 16.01 26.10 1.99
CA GLN A 445 15.79 24.81 1.33
C GLN A 445 14.98 25.01 0.02
N PRO A 446 15.49 24.58 -1.14
CA PRO A 446 14.72 24.62 -2.38
C PRO A 446 13.64 23.54 -2.37
N LEU A 447 12.46 23.90 -2.85
CA LEU A 447 11.29 23.06 -2.98
C LEU A 447 10.76 23.16 -4.42
N LEU A 448 10.73 22.04 -5.13
CA LEU A 448 10.15 21.98 -6.46
C LEU A 448 8.66 21.62 -6.38
N THR A 449 7.80 22.44 -7.00
CA THR A 449 6.36 22.22 -7.09
C THR A 449 5.90 22.41 -8.54
N GLY A 450 5.71 21.31 -9.26
CA GLY A 450 5.37 21.34 -10.68
C GLY A 450 6.51 21.95 -11.50
N SER A 451 6.29 23.13 -12.10
CA SER A 451 7.29 23.87 -12.88
C SER A 451 7.87 25.09 -12.14
N GLU A 452 7.59 25.24 -10.84
CA GLU A 452 8.05 26.36 -10.01
C GLU A 452 8.92 25.86 -8.83
N CYS A 453 10.09 26.49 -8.67
CA CYS A 453 10.97 26.34 -7.52
C CYS A 453 10.68 27.44 -6.49
N ARG A 454 10.41 27.03 -5.25
CA ARG A 454 10.22 27.91 -4.10
C ARG A 454 11.32 27.70 -3.09
N CYS A 455 11.67 28.75 -2.36
CA CYS A 455 12.70 28.71 -1.32
C CYS A 455 12.04 28.76 0.05
N VAL A 456 12.26 27.74 0.88
CA VAL A 456 11.78 27.70 2.27
C VAL A 456 12.86 28.26 3.18
N CYS A 457 12.55 29.37 3.85
CA CYS A 457 13.53 30.17 4.58
C CYS A 457 13.80 29.65 5.99
N ARG A 458 15.06 29.75 6.43
CA ARG A 458 15.46 29.46 7.81
C ARG A 458 14.90 30.51 8.78
N PRO A 459 14.71 30.15 10.06
CA PRO A 459 14.26 31.11 11.08
C PRO A 459 15.12 32.37 11.12
N GLY A 460 14.47 33.54 11.08
CA GLY A 460 15.15 34.85 11.05
C GLY A 460 15.42 35.41 9.65
N THR A 461 15.17 34.61 8.59
CA THR A 461 15.30 35.04 7.20
C THR A 461 13.94 35.12 6.50
N SER A 462 13.81 36.00 5.52
CA SER A 462 12.57 36.24 4.78
C SER A 462 12.85 36.80 3.38
N GLY A 463 11.85 36.80 2.51
CA GLY A 463 11.98 37.24 1.12
C GLY A 463 11.66 36.12 0.13
N ARG A 464 11.79 36.40 -1.17
CA ARG A 464 11.44 35.42 -2.22
C ARG A 464 12.50 34.31 -2.35
N ALA A 465 13.74 34.62 -2.03
CA ALA A 465 14.89 33.72 -2.02
C ALA A 465 15.53 33.57 -0.63
N CYS A 466 14.85 34.06 0.41
CA CYS A 466 15.39 34.14 1.78
C CYS A 466 16.54 35.14 1.92
N GLU A 467 16.52 36.21 1.13
CA GLU A 467 17.57 37.21 1.03
C GLU A 467 17.63 38.19 2.22
N ASN A 468 16.51 38.43 2.90
CA ASN A 468 16.42 39.43 3.96
C ASN A 468 16.61 38.78 5.33
N GLY A 469 17.39 39.42 6.21
CA GLY A 469 17.65 38.94 7.57
C GLY A 469 18.86 38.00 7.65
N ALA A 470 19.09 37.47 8.85
CA ALA A 470 20.19 36.54 9.13
C ALA A 470 19.67 35.32 9.88
N VAL A 471 20.31 34.19 9.65
CA VAL A 471 19.98 32.92 10.33
C VAL A 471 20.28 33.06 11.82
N ILE A 472 19.31 32.68 12.65
CA ILE A 472 19.48 32.69 14.10
C ILE A 472 20.44 31.57 14.50
N GLY A 473 21.54 31.91 15.17
CA GLY A 473 22.50 30.92 15.71
C GLY A 473 23.68 30.54 14.80
N GLU A 474 23.76 31.08 13.57
CA GLU A 474 24.90 30.88 12.65
C GLU A 474 25.58 32.21 12.30
N GLN A 475 26.87 32.15 11.93
CA GLN A 475 27.59 33.33 11.45
C GLN A 475 27.03 33.79 10.08
N PRO A 476 26.87 35.11 9.84
CA PRO A 476 26.39 35.60 8.56
C PRO A 476 27.27 35.17 7.39
N GLY A 477 26.66 34.60 6.35
CA GLY A 477 27.33 34.23 5.10
C GLY A 477 27.97 32.84 5.06
N VAL A 478 27.72 31.98 6.05
CA VAL A 478 28.04 30.54 5.94
C VAL A 478 27.12 29.91 4.89
N ILE A 479 27.69 29.21 3.90
CA ILE A 479 26.92 28.50 2.86
C ILE A 479 27.23 27.02 2.94
N HIS A 480 26.22 26.19 3.15
CA HIS A 480 26.36 24.74 3.14
C HIS A 480 26.39 24.20 1.71
N GLY A 481 27.22 23.18 1.47
CA GLY A 481 27.30 22.51 0.19
C GLY A 481 26.07 21.64 -0.10
N SER A 482 25.51 21.75 -1.29
CA SER A 482 24.50 20.81 -1.80
C SER A 482 24.85 20.31 -3.19
N TRP A 483 24.42 19.08 -3.47
CA TRP A 483 24.70 18.37 -4.70
C TRP A 483 23.98 18.99 -5.90
N SER A 484 24.68 19.11 -7.02
CA SER A 484 24.05 19.29 -8.33
C SER A 484 23.18 18.08 -8.68
N CYS A 485 22.30 18.25 -9.68
CA CYS A 485 21.72 17.10 -10.32
C CYS A 485 22.81 16.16 -10.85
N TRP A 486 22.47 14.88 -10.90
CA TRP A 486 23.29 13.89 -11.57
C TRP A 486 23.40 14.22 -13.05
N SER A 487 24.58 14.02 -13.62
CA SER A 487 24.76 14.00 -15.07
C SER A 487 23.92 12.87 -15.68
N SER A 488 23.63 12.98 -16.98
CA SER A 488 23.21 11.83 -17.77
C SER A 488 24.22 10.68 -17.59
N TRP A 489 23.72 9.45 -17.66
CA TRP A 489 24.58 8.28 -17.67
C TRP A 489 25.55 8.36 -18.86
N GLY A 490 26.84 8.14 -18.60
CA GLY A 490 27.86 8.06 -19.64
C GLY A 490 27.61 6.87 -20.57
N ALA A 491 28.21 6.93 -21.76
CA ALA A 491 28.25 5.80 -22.67
C ALA A 491 28.85 4.57 -21.98
N CYS A 492 28.40 3.39 -22.37
CA CYS A 492 28.92 2.15 -21.80
C CYS A 492 30.41 1.98 -22.16
N SER A 493 31.27 1.92 -21.15
CA SER A 493 32.71 1.67 -21.34
C SER A 493 33.14 0.51 -20.44
N GLY A 494 33.60 -0.59 -21.04
CA GLY A 494 34.04 -1.77 -20.28
C GLY A 494 32.91 -2.46 -19.49
N GLY A 495 31.66 -2.41 -19.97
CA GLY A 495 30.51 -3.04 -19.32
C GLY A 495 29.92 -2.24 -18.14
N GLN A 496 30.52 -1.11 -17.78
CA GLN A 496 30.00 -0.20 -16.78
C GLN A 496 29.69 1.18 -17.36
N ARG A 497 28.65 1.80 -16.81
CA ARG A 497 28.29 3.19 -17.05
C ARG A 497 28.39 3.96 -15.74
N SER A 498 28.86 5.19 -15.84
CA SER A 498 29.01 6.08 -14.69
C SER A 498 28.20 7.35 -14.89
N ARG A 499 27.76 7.92 -13.77
CA ARG A 499 27.22 9.27 -13.71
C ARG A 499 27.92 10.03 -12.60
N THR A 500 28.01 11.34 -12.76
CA THR A 500 28.74 12.21 -11.84
C THR A 500 27.85 13.36 -11.39
N ARG A 501 28.07 13.83 -10.17
CA ARG A 501 27.49 15.07 -9.65
C ARG A 501 28.58 15.87 -8.97
N SER A 502 28.37 17.17 -8.81
CA SER A 502 29.34 18.07 -8.18
C SER A 502 28.71 18.77 -6.98
N CYS A 503 29.50 19.02 -5.93
CA CYS A 503 29.05 19.75 -4.74
C CYS A 503 29.10 21.27 -5.02
N ASN A 504 28.24 21.75 -5.91
CA ASN A 504 28.27 23.14 -6.39
C ASN A 504 26.89 23.82 -6.47
N ASN A 505 25.82 23.19 -5.97
CA ASN A 505 24.47 23.75 -6.00
C ASN A 505 23.81 23.83 -4.61
N PRO A 506 24.32 24.67 -3.68
CA PRO A 506 25.46 25.57 -3.82
C PRO A 506 26.80 24.93 -3.39
N ALA A 507 27.92 25.57 -3.72
CA ALA A 507 29.23 25.18 -3.21
C ALA A 507 29.41 25.62 -1.74
N PRO A 508 30.05 24.81 -0.87
CA PRO A 508 30.27 25.18 0.51
C PRO A 508 31.20 26.40 0.62
N SER A 509 30.89 27.35 1.49
CA SER A 509 31.68 28.57 1.70
C SER A 509 31.69 29.01 3.16
N ARG A 510 32.76 29.73 3.56
CA ARG A 510 32.98 30.29 4.90
C ARG A 510 32.76 29.28 6.05
N GLY A 511 33.26 28.06 5.89
CA GLY A 511 33.16 27.01 6.91
C GLY A 511 31.85 26.21 6.91
N GLY A 512 31.04 26.31 5.85
CA GLY A 512 29.84 25.49 5.70
C GLY A 512 30.14 24.00 5.50
N GLN A 513 29.17 23.15 5.89
CA GLN A 513 29.25 21.71 5.74
C GLN A 513 29.44 21.29 4.27
N HIS A 514 30.30 20.30 4.05
CA HIS A 514 30.48 19.69 2.72
C HIS A 514 29.32 18.72 2.42
N CYS A 515 29.01 18.54 1.12
CA CYS A 515 28.01 17.57 0.69
C CYS A 515 28.33 16.15 1.18
N THR A 516 27.34 15.45 1.73
CA THR A 516 27.45 14.06 2.19
C THR A 516 26.97 13.09 1.10
N GLY A 517 27.69 11.98 0.90
CA GLY A 517 27.38 10.95 -0.10
C GLY A 517 28.40 10.86 -1.25
N LEU A 518 28.13 9.99 -2.22
CA LEU A 518 29.05 9.69 -3.33
C LEU A 518 28.99 10.74 -4.44
N GLN A 519 30.15 11.13 -4.98
CA GLN A 519 30.26 12.05 -6.12
C GLN A 519 30.08 11.33 -7.47
N VAL A 520 30.51 10.08 -7.54
CA VAL A 520 30.45 9.23 -8.73
C VAL A 520 29.65 7.99 -8.39
N GLU A 521 28.69 7.66 -9.24
CA GLU A 521 27.94 6.42 -9.15
C GLU A 521 28.23 5.57 -10.39
N GLN A 522 28.50 4.29 -10.17
CA GLN A 522 28.78 3.32 -11.23
C GLN A 522 27.76 2.20 -11.17
N LYS A 523 27.21 1.86 -12.33
CA LYS A 523 26.31 0.71 -12.50
C LYS A 523 26.72 -0.08 -13.73
N PRO A 524 26.46 -1.39 -13.78
CA PRO A 524 26.60 -2.14 -15.02
C PRO A 524 25.68 -1.55 -16.10
N CYS A 525 26.13 -1.59 -17.36
CA CYS A 525 25.37 -1.02 -18.48
C CYS A 525 24.12 -1.83 -18.79
N GLU A 526 24.29 -3.14 -18.83
CA GLU A 526 23.20 -4.10 -18.94
C GLU A 526 22.83 -4.54 -17.52
N ASP A 527 21.54 -4.52 -17.23
CA ASP A 527 21.05 -5.18 -16.02
C ASP A 527 21.41 -6.67 -16.17
N PRO A 528 21.99 -7.36 -15.15
CA PRO A 528 22.25 -8.80 -15.23
C PRO A 528 21.01 -9.59 -15.69
N ASP A 529 19.82 -9.07 -15.37
CA ASP A 529 18.55 -9.60 -15.81
C ASP A 529 18.39 -9.60 -17.34
N ILE A 530 19.04 -8.71 -18.11
CA ILE A 530 18.97 -8.67 -19.57
C ILE A 530 19.57 -9.94 -20.19
N GLN A 531 20.73 -10.41 -19.70
CA GLN A 531 21.35 -11.63 -20.22
C GLN A 531 20.45 -12.85 -19.97
N TYR A 532 19.83 -12.89 -18.79
CA TYR A 532 18.81 -13.87 -18.46
C TYR A 532 17.59 -13.76 -19.39
N LEU A 533 17.09 -12.55 -19.66
CA LEU A 533 15.95 -12.31 -20.55
C LEU A 533 16.28 -12.62 -22.02
N GLN A 534 17.50 -12.40 -22.48
CA GLN A 534 17.93 -12.80 -23.82
C GLN A 534 17.87 -14.32 -24.02
N MET A 535 18.17 -15.09 -22.97
CA MET A 535 18.04 -16.55 -23.00
C MET A 535 16.58 -17.03 -22.91
N MET A 536 15.74 -16.32 -22.15
CA MET A 536 14.39 -16.78 -21.80
C MET A 536 13.28 -16.21 -22.68
N GLU A 537 13.47 -15.02 -23.22
CA GLU A 537 12.57 -14.33 -24.16
C GLU A 537 13.31 -13.88 -25.44
N PRO A 538 14.00 -14.80 -26.18
CA PRO A 538 14.84 -14.44 -27.32
C PRO A 538 14.09 -13.71 -28.45
N GLN A 539 12.80 -14.01 -28.61
CA GLN A 539 11.89 -13.34 -29.56
C GLN A 539 11.78 -11.82 -29.32
N CYS A 540 12.07 -11.35 -28.11
CA CYS A 540 11.97 -9.95 -27.73
C CYS A 540 13.23 -9.14 -28.10
N PHE A 541 14.35 -9.81 -28.38
CA PHE A 541 15.63 -9.18 -28.72
C PHE A 541 15.99 -9.32 -30.21
N SER A 542 15.05 -9.78 -31.04
CA SER A 542 15.29 -10.10 -32.46
C SER A 542 16.44 -11.09 -32.65
N LEU A 543 16.71 -11.93 -31.64
CA LEU A 543 17.73 -12.97 -31.69
C LEU A 543 17.07 -14.27 -32.15
N SER A 544 17.56 -14.87 -33.24
CA SER A 544 17.18 -16.21 -33.66
C SER A 544 17.88 -17.26 -32.77
N VAL A 545 17.56 -17.27 -31.48
CA VAL A 545 18.04 -18.30 -30.56
C VAL A 545 16.87 -19.24 -30.31
N THR A 546 17.11 -20.54 -30.49
CA THR A 546 16.14 -21.57 -30.13
C THR A 546 15.86 -21.47 -28.63
N PRO A 547 14.62 -21.20 -28.19
CA PRO A 547 14.32 -21.05 -26.78
C PRO A 547 14.69 -22.33 -26.02
N PRO A 548 15.28 -22.23 -24.82
CA PRO A 548 15.58 -23.40 -24.01
C PRO A 548 14.27 -24.12 -23.70
N LYS A 549 14.26 -25.45 -23.89
CA LYS A 549 13.09 -26.26 -23.60
C LYS A 549 12.79 -26.18 -22.10
N THR A 550 11.63 -25.63 -21.76
CA THR A 550 11.11 -25.54 -20.39
C THR A 550 9.85 -26.37 -20.23
N CYS A 551 9.58 -26.81 -19.00
CA CYS A 551 8.27 -27.32 -18.59
C CYS A 551 7.43 -26.18 -17.97
N GLY A 552 6.10 -26.29 -18.11
CA GLY A 552 5.16 -25.45 -17.37
C GLY A 552 5.24 -25.70 -15.85
N PRO A 553 4.48 -24.93 -15.04
CA PRO A 553 4.45 -25.13 -13.59
C PRO A 553 4.11 -26.59 -13.25
N PRO A 554 4.76 -27.16 -12.22
CA PRO A 554 4.56 -28.55 -11.83
C PRO A 554 3.09 -28.78 -11.42
N PRO A 555 2.52 -29.97 -11.69
CA PRO A 555 1.12 -30.27 -11.38
C PRO A 555 0.82 -30.05 -9.89
N ASN A 556 -0.33 -29.46 -9.58
CA ASN A 556 -0.72 -29.30 -8.18
C ASN A 556 -1.04 -30.66 -7.55
N LEU A 557 -0.45 -30.94 -6.38
CA LEU A 557 -0.75 -32.13 -5.57
C LEU A 557 -1.79 -31.78 -4.51
N ARG A 558 -2.90 -32.54 -4.44
CA ARG A 558 -3.93 -32.32 -3.40
C ARG A 558 -3.33 -32.53 -2.02
N ASN A 559 -3.48 -31.54 -1.13
CA ASN A 559 -2.86 -31.49 0.21
C ASN A 559 -1.32 -31.56 0.19
N GLY A 560 -0.70 -31.17 -0.93
CA GLY A 560 0.74 -31.05 -1.06
C GLY A 560 1.18 -29.78 -1.77
N PHE A 561 2.44 -29.43 -1.59
CA PHE A 561 3.08 -28.25 -2.13
C PHE A 561 4.52 -28.58 -2.56
N VAL A 562 5.10 -27.72 -3.39
CA VAL A 562 6.49 -27.84 -3.83
C VAL A 562 7.36 -27.07 -2.85
N GLN A 563 8.42 -27.69 -2.30
CA GLN A 563 9.24 -27.06 -1.25
C GLN A 563 9.98 -25.80 -1.71
N ASN A 564 10.41 -25.76 -2.98
CA ASN A 564 11.18 -24.66 -3.55
C ASN A 564 10.65 -24.30 -4.96
N PRO A 565 9.53 -23.57 -5.04
CA PRO A 565 8.96 -23.17 -6.32
C PRO A 565 9.91 -22.22 -7.04
N ARG A 566 10.12 -22.45 -8.34
CA ARG A 566 10.90 -21.58 -9.23
C ARG A 566 9.95 -20.96 -10.24
N ASP A 567 10.31 -19.79 -10.75
CA ASP A 567 9.53 -19.12 -11.79
C ASP A 567 9.51 -19.92 -13.12
N PHE A 568 10.50 -20.81 -13.34
CA PHE A 568 10.66 -21.63 -14.55
C PHE A 568 11.46 -22.92 -14.28
N TYR A 569 11.15 -23.99 -15.02
CA TYR A 569 11.80 -25.30 -14.93
C TYR A 569 12.37 -25.72 -16.28
N LEU A 570 13.70 -25.85 -16.35
CA LEU A 570 14.40 -26.35 -17.54
C LEU A 570 14.27 -27.87 -17.63
N VAL A 571 14.37 -28.43 -18.85
CA VAL A 571 14.47 -29.89 -19.04
C VAL A 571 15.63 -30.44 -18.21
N GLY A 572 15.33 -31.47 -17.41
CA GLY A 572 16.25 -32.07 -16.44
C GLY A 572 16.14 -31.51 -15.02
N ASN A 573 15.46 -30.37 -14.81
CA ASN A 573 15.21 -29.86 -13.46
C ASN A 573 14.28 -30.81 -12.70
N THR A 574 14.53 -30.92 -11.39
CA THR A 574 13.74 -31.74 -10.49
C THR A 574 13.01 -30.86 -9.46
N VAL A 575 11.81 -31.28 -9.08
CA VAL A 575 11.01 -30.65 -8.03
C VAL A 575 10.67 -31.67 -6.97
N GLU A 576 10.70 -31.24 -5.72
CA GLU A 576 10.36 -32.05 -4.56
C GLU A 576 9.04 -31.57 -3.96
N TYR A 577 8.15 -32.53 -3.72
CA TYR A 577 6.84 -32.30 -3.12
C TYR A 577 6.86 -32.67 -1.65
N SER A 578 6.19 -31.86 -0.85
CA SER A 578 5.89 -32.10 0.55
C SER A 578 4.39 -31.96 0.79
N CYS A 579 3.86 -32.69 1.77
CA CYS A 579 2.45 -32.55 2.15
C CYS A 579 2.29 -31.45 3.19
N VAL A 580 1.09 -30.87 3.25
CA VAL A 580 0.72 -29.96 4.35
C VAL A 580 0.71 -30.73 5.68
N ASP A 581 0.80 -29.99 6.79
CA ASP A 581 0.79 -30.58 8.14
C ASP A 581 -0.37 -31.59 8.29
N TRP A 582 -0.11 -32.71 8.99
CA TRP A 582 -1.07 -33.81 9.23
C TRP A 582 -1.35 -34.72 8.02
N TYR A 583 -0.53 -34.60 6.96
CA TYR A 583 -0.49 -35.50 5.83
C TYR A 583 0.93 -36.01 5.59
N TYR A 584 1.07 -37.27 5.18
CA TYR A 584 2.34 -37.84 4.77
C TYR A 584 2.30 -38.19 3.28
N LEU A 585 3.44 -38.04 2.62
CA LEU A 585 3.57 -38.33 1.20
C LEU A 585 3.75 -39.84 0.98
N SER A 586 2.85 -40.44 0.22
CA SER A 586 2.92 -41.85 -0.19
C SER A 586 3.19 -41.89 -1.70
N GLY A 587 4.43 -42.22 -2.06
CA GLY A 587 4.89 -42.28 -3.46
C GLY A 587 6.25 -41.61 -3.67
N ASN A 588 6.60 -41.37 -4.94
CA ASN A 588 7.84 -40.68 -5.28
C ASN A 588 7.70 -39.16 -5.06
N ALA A 589 8.47 -38.60 -4.13
CA ALA A 589 8.44 -37.18 -3.77
C ALA A 589 9.06 -36.27 -4.83
N VAL A 590 9.81 -36.83 -5.80
CA VAL A 590 10.55 -36.06 -6.79
C VAL A 590 9.91 -36.20 -8.17
N GLU A 591 9.75 -35.10 -8.88
CA GLU A 591 9.27 -35.05 -10.27
C GLU A 591 10.33 -34.38 -11.15
N THR A 592 10.52 -34.88 -12.38
CA THR A 592 11.53 -34.32 -13.28
C THR A 592 10.89 -33.77 -14.55
N CYS A 593 11.38 -32.62 -15.00
CA CYS A 593 10.96 -32.05 -16.27
C CYS A 593 11.61 -32.84 -17.42
N ALA A 594 10.80 -33.61 -18.17
CA ALA A 594 11.29 -34.44 -19.26
C ALA A 594 11.48 -33.66 -20.57
N GLU A 595 12.25 -34.23 -21.50
CA GLU A 595 12.57 -33.62 -22.80
C GLU A 595 11.34 -33.31 -23.66
N ASN A 596 10.22 -33.98 -23.40
CA ASN A 596 8.92 -33.74 -24.04
C ASN A 596 8.14 -32.54 -23.43
N GLN A 597 8.79 -31.74 -22.58
CA GLN A 597 8.22 -30.59 -21.87
C GLN A 597 7.05 -30.96 -20.94
N LYS A 598 6.95 -32.23 -20.56
CA LYS A 598 5.98 -32.73 -19.57
C LYS A 598 6.71 -33.22 -18.33
N TRP A 599 6.01 -33.16 -17.20
CA TRP A 599 6.50 -33.72 -15.95
C TRP A 599 6.39 -35.25 -15.97
N THR A 600 7.44 -35.94 -15.55
CA THR A 600 7.43 -37.39 -15.35
C THR A 600 6.67 -37.73 -14.09
N THR A 601 5.35 -37.88 -14.21
CA THR A 601 4.47 -38.19 -13.09
C THR A 601 4.69 -39.62 -12.59
N GLY A 602 5.30 -39.75 -11.41
CA GLY A 602 5.20 -40.96 -10.60
C GLY A 602 3.92 -40.93 -9.75
N PRO A 603 3.37 -42.08 -9.32
CA PRO A 603 2.22 -42.10 -8.41
C PRO A 603 2.65 -41.51 -7.05
N ARG A 604 2.20 -40.29 -6.76
CA ARG A 604 2.38 -39.61 -5.46
C ARG A 604 1.02 -39.14 -4.94
N VAL A 605 0.72 -39.42 -3.67
CA VAL A 605 -0.52 -38.98 -3.01
C VAL A 605 -0.22 -38.60 -1.57
N CYS A 606 -0.72 -37.45 -1.12
CA CYS A 606 -0.71 -37.08 0.29
C CYS A 606 -1.84 -37.79 1.02
N LYS A 607 -1.49 -38.78 1.84
CA LYS A 607 -2.44 -39.50 2.70
C LYS A 607 -2.49 -38.82 4.06
N SER A 608 -3.69 -38.72 4.64
CA SER A 608 -3.83 -38.17 6.00
C SER A 608 -3.14 -39.07 7.01
N SER A 609 -2.51 -38.49 8.03
CA SER A 609 -1.94 -39.20 9.18
C SER A 609 -2.83 -39.11 10.44
N THR A 610 -4.04 -38.57 10.31
CA THR A 610 -4.94 -38.28 11.45
C THR A 610 -6.33 -38.90 11.22
N CYS A 611 -7.00 -39.32 12.29
CA CYS A 611 -8.42 -39.64 12.20
C CYS A 611 -9.24 -38.34 12.03
N GLY A 612 -10.17 -38.36 11.08
CA GLY A 612 -11.16 -37.31 10.93
C GLY A 612 -12.18 -37.31 12.07
N ILE A 613 -13.02 -36.27 12.10
CA ILE A 613 -14.13 -36.17 13.06
C ILE A 613 -14.98 -37.46 12.95
N PRO A 614 -15.22 -38.19 14.05
CA PRO A 614 -16.01 -39.41 14.03
C PRO A 614 -17.41 -39.11 13.50
N SER A 615 -17.92 -39.98 12.61
CA SER A 615 -19.29 -39.89 12.12
C SER A 615 -20.26 -40.33 13.21
N LEU A 616 -20.77 -39.36 13.98
CA LEU A 616 -21.67 -39.60 15.12
C LEU A 616 -23.14 -39.44 14.72
N ASN A 617 -24.01 -40.17 15.42
CA ASN A 617 -25.44 -39.95 15.33
C ASN A 617 -25.82 -38.60 15.95
N SER A 618 -26.86 -37.94 15.42
CA SER A 618 -27.29 -36.57 15.77
C SER A 618 -27.50 -36.26 17.28
N LEU A 619 -27.65 -37.30 18.11
CA LEU A 619 -27.88 -37.20 19.56
C LEU A 619 -26.62 -37.49 20.41
N VAL A 620 -25.50 -37.89 19.81
CA VAL A 620 -24.28 -38.28 20.52
C VAL A 620 -23.24 -37.16 20.41
N VAL A 621 -22.67 -36.75 21.54
CA VAL A 621 -21.65 -35.69 21.63
C VAL A 621 -20.29 -36.30 21.95
N ALA A 622 -19.29 -35.97 21.13
CA ALA A 622 -17.89 -36.37 21.33
C ALA A 622 -17.07 -35.28 22.03
N THR A 623 -16.38 -35.66 23.10
CA THR A 623 -15.47 -34.80 23.88
C THR A 623 -14.08 -35.44 24.04
N PRO A 624 -12.97 -34.74 23.75
CA PRO A 624 -12.86 -33.37 23.23
C PRO A 624 -13.13 -33.27 21.72
N THR A 625 -13.75 -32.19 21.27
CA THR A 625 -13.98 -31.92 19.84
C THR A 625 -12.76 -31.24 19.22
N LYS A 626 -11.98 -31.96 18.41
CA LYS A 626 -10.82 -31.43 17.66
C LYS A 626 -11.12 -31.48 16.15
N GLN A 627 -10.41 -30.66 15.36
CA GLN A 627 -10.53 -30.70 13.89
C GLN A 627 -9.84 -31.94 13.27
N ALA A 628 -8.85 -32.52 13.96
CA ALA A 628 -8.15 -33.75 13.61
C ALA A 628 -7.64 -34.45 14.89
N TYR A 629 -7.59 -35.79 14.88
CA TYR A 629 -7.17 -36.62 16.02
C TYR A 629 -5.94 -37.45 15.67
N GLU A 630 -4.98 -37.55 16.59
CA GLU A 630 -3.76 -38.35 16.41
C GLU A 630 -4.00 -39.83 16.70
N ILE A 631 -3.13 -40.71 16.18
CA ILE A 631 -3.20 -42.15 16.48
C ILE A 631 -2.97 -42.35 17.98
N GLY A 632 -3.93 -42.97 18.66
CA GLY A 632 -3.95 -43.13 20.11
C GLY A 632 -4.77 -42.09 20.87
N ASP A 633 -5.26 -41.03 20.21
CA ASP A 633 -6.24 -40.12 20.82
C ASP A 633 -7.54 -40.88 21.12
N SER A 634 -8.06 -40.72 22.34
CA SER A 634 -9.35 -41.24 22.75
C SER A 634 -10.38 -40.12 22.87
N VAL A 635 -11.61 -40.44 22.48
CA VAL A 635 -12.76 -39.53 22.50
C VAL A 635 -13.87 -40.19 23.29
N SER A 636 -14.33 -39.47 24.32
CA SER A 636 -15.47 -39.87 25.12
C SER A 636 -16.78 -39.51 24.42
N LEU A 637 -17.71 -40.46 24.36
CA LEU A 637 -19.05 -40.27 23.80
C LEU A 637 -20.05 -40.07 24.94
N SER A 638 -20.83 -39.00 24.86
CA SER A 638 -21.83 -38.64 25.86
C SER A 638 -23.18 -38.33 25.20
N CYS A 639 -24.26 -38.62 25.93
CA CYS A 639 -25.63 -38.33 25.52
C CYS A 639 -26.16 -37.10 26.28
N PRO A 640 -27.10 -36.33 25.70
CA PRO A 640 -27.73 -35.20 26.37
C PRO A 640 -28.59 -35.63 27.58
N GLU A 641 -28.82 -34.70 28.51
CA GLU A 641 -29.48 -34.95 29.80
C GLU A 641 -30.80 -35.73 29.66
N GLY A 642 -30.94 -36.84 30.40
CA GLY A 642 -32.14 -37.69 30.42
C GLY A 642 -32.12 -38.88 29.45
N SER A 643 -31.05 -39.05 28.65
CA SER A 643 -30.84 -40.21 27.78
C SER A 643 -29.62 -41.03 28.23
N VAL A 644 -29.73 -42.35 28.12
CA VAL A 644 -28.66 -43.31 28.47
C VAL A 644 -28.19 -43.97 27.18
N MET A 645 -26.89 -44.20 27.05
CA MET A 645 -26.31 -44.83 25.88
C MET A 645 -26.69 -46.32 25.83
N ASP A 646 -27.14 -46.79 24.67
CA ASP A 646 -27.75 -48.12 24.48
C ASP A 646 -26.73 -49.27 24.58
N ARG A 647 -25.43 -48.96 24.45
CA ARG A 647 -24.29 -49.91 24.54
C ARG A 647 -23.12 -49.32 25.33
N GLU A 648 -22.24 -50.19 25.86
CA GLU A 648 -20.98 -49.84 26.53
C GLU A 648 -19.89 -49.29 25.56
N VAL A 649 -20.25 -48.35 24.68
CA VAL A 649 -19.29 -47.64 23.81
C VAL A 649 -19.13 -46.22 24.36
N SER A 650 -18.52 -46.10 25.54
CA SER A 650 -18.26 -44.82 26.20
C SER A 650 -17.03 -44.09 25.67
N GLU A 651 -16.11 -44.82 25.05
CA GLU A 651 -14.84 -44.30 24.56
C GLU A 651 -14.49 -44.93 23.21
N ILE A 652 -14.11 -44.09 22.23
CA ILE A 652 -13.59 -44.51 20.92
C ILE A 652 -12.14 -44.06 20.79
N ILE A 653 -11.28 -44.89 20.20
CA ILE A 653 -9.85 -44.60 20.04
C ILE A 653 -9.49 -44.57 18.56
N CYS A 654 -8.68 -43.59 18.15
CA CYS A 654 -8.12 -43.54 16.81
C CYS A 654 -7.03 -44.61 16.67
N THR A 655 -7.31 -45.66 15.90
CA THR A 655 -6.36 -46.76 15.67
C THR A 655 -5.28 -46.39 14.64
N PRO A 656 -4.15 -47.10 14.59
CA PRO A 656 -3.12 -46.90 13.54
C PRO A 656 -3.63 -47.08 12.11
N SER A 657 -4.78 -47.74 11.93
CA SER A 657 -5.48 -47.88 10.65
C SER A 657 -6.25 -46.63 10.22
N LEU A 658 -6.13 -45.52 10.99
CA LEU A 658 -6.86 -44.26 10.80
C LEU A 658 -8.38 -44.43 10.84
N GLN A 659 -8.83 -45.43 11.61
CA GLN A 659 -10.24 -45.75 11.85
C GLN A 659 -10.53 -45.74 13.35
N TRP A 660 -11.76 -45.37 13.70
CA TRP A 660 -12.24 -45.37 15.08
C TRP A 660 -12.63 -46.79 15.50
N SER A 661 -12.15 -47.22 16.67
CA SER A 661 -12.51 -48.49 17.30
C SER A 661 -12.93 -48.25 18.75
N PRO A 662 -14.14 -48.68 19.17
CA PRO A 662 -15.23 -49.26 18.37
C PRO A 662 -15.78 -48.28 17.31
N SER A 663 -16.52 -48.80 16.32
CA SER A 663 -17.11 -47.96 15.27
C SER A 663 -18.12 -46.96 15.87
N PRO A 664 -17.99 -45.64 15.59
CA PRO A 664 -18.88 -44.62 16.16
C PRO A 664 -20.32 -44.71 15.62
N ALA A 665 -20.56 -45.47 14.54
CA ALA A 665 -21.88 -45.71 13.99
C ALA A 665 -22.79 -46.56 14.90
N ASP A 666 -22.20 -47.31 15.84
CA ASP A 666 -22.93 -48.22 16.73
C ASP A 666 -23.40 -47.54 18.04
N ALA A 667 -23.06 -46.25 18.25
CA ALA A 667 -23.44 -45.48 19.43
C ALA A 667 -24.81 -44.81 19.25
N HIS A 668 -25.79 -45.22 20.06
CA HIS A 668 -27.14 -44.66 20.10
C HIS A 668 -27.54 -44.25 21.52
N CYS A 669 -28.24 -43.13 21.64
CA CYS A 669 -28.84 -42.69 22.91
C CYS A 669 -30.31 -43.13 22.96
N THR A 670 -30.71 -43.80 24.04
CA THR A 670 -32.12 -44.16 24.32
C THR A 670 -32.67 -43.33 25.48
N ALA A 671 -33.97 -43.01 25.44
CA ALA A 671 -34.62 -42.26 26.51
C ALA A 671 -34.70 -43.11 27.79
N GLY A 672 -34.23 -42.59 28.92
CA GLY A 672 -34.23 -43.32 30.19
C GLY A 672 -35.65 -43.66 30.65
N LYS A 673 -35.93 -44.95 30.91
CA LYS A 673 -37.16 -45.39 31.59
C LYS A 673 -37.15 -44.89 33.03
N ILE A 674 -38.05 -43.96 33.35
CA ILE A 674 -38.35 -43.55 34.73
C ILE A 674 -39.02 -44.75 35.43
N HIS A 675 -38.32 -45.39 36.37
CA HIS A 675 -38.90 -46.42 37.22
C HIS A 675 -39.65 -45.73 38.37
N PHE A 676 -40.99 -45.73 38.30
CA PHE A 676 -41.86 -45.29 39.39
C PHE A 676 -41.78 -46.31 40.54
N ILE A 677 -40.95 -46.05 41.56
CA ILE A 677 -40.97 -46.82 42.81
C ILE A 677 -42.08 -46.24 43.68
N LEU A 678 -43.21 -46.96 43.76
CA LEU A 678 -44.29 -46.72 44.70
C LEU A 678 -43.78 -46.94 46.13
N LEU A 679 -43.76 -45.87 46.91
CA LEU A 679 -43.59 -45.91 48.37
C LEU A 679 -44.82 -46.55 49.01
N PHE A 680 -44.66 -47.74 49.59
CA PHE A 680 -45.50 -48.19 50.70
C PHE A 680 -44.64 -48.39 51.94
N PHE A 681 -44.96 -47.58 52.95
CA PHE A 681 -44.54 -47.71 54.33
C PHE A 681 -44.85 -49.11 54.87
N ASN A 682 -43.91 -49.74 55.56
CA ASN A 682 -44.21 -50.20 56.91
C ASN A 682 -42.97 -50.33 57.80
N CYS A 683 -43.20 -49.88 59.02
CA CYS A 683 -42.35 -49.79 60.18
C CYS A 683 -42.01 -51.20 60.71
N SER A 684 -40.78 -51.44 61.19
CA SER A 684 -40.48 -51.61 62.62
C SER A 684 -39.17 -52.38 62.90
N LEU A 685 -38.45 -51.88 63.92
CA LEU A 685 -37.54 -52.57 64.86
C LEU A 685 -36.23 -53.16 64.32
N ARG A 686 -35.08 -52.55 64.67
CA ARG A 686 -34.17 -52.91 65.79
C ARG A 686 -33.55 -54.31 65.60
N VAL A 687 -32.23 -54.46 65.55
CA VAL A 687 -31.35 -54.62 66.75
C VAL A 687 -29.89 -54.80 66.25
N THR A 688 -28.94 -54.03 66.84
CA THR A 688 -27.48 -54.26 67.12
C THR A 688 -26.57 -54.87 66.04
N SER A 689 -25.29 -54.53 65.83
CA SER A 689 -24.13 -54.29 66.71
C SER A 689 -22.96 -53.82 65.80
N ILE A 690 -22.14 -52.80 66.15
CA ILE A 690 -20.77 -52.93 66.74
C ILE A 690 -19.92 -53.97 65.96
N SER A 691 -18.75 -53.71 65.35
CA SER A 691 -17.63 -52.81 65.66
C SER A 691 -16.54 -52.86 64.57
N LEU A 692 -15.60 -51.90 64.66
CA LEU A 692 -14.14 -51.99 64.44
C LEU A 692 -13.57 -52.36 63.05
N ALA A 693 -12.81 -51.45 62.46
CA ALA A 693 -11.33 -51.44 62.54
C ALA A 693 -10.69 -50.61 61.40
N GLN A 694 -10.36 -49.37 61.74
CA GLN A 694 -9.04 -48.73 61.70
C GLN A 694 -7.90 -49.30 60.81
N ILE A 695 -7.06 -48.34 60.36
CA ILE A 695 -5.65 -48.45 59.90
C ILE A 695 -5.51 -48.71 58.38
N GLY A 696 -4.78 -47.94 57.59
CA GLY A 696 -3.89 -46.80 57.84
C GLY A 696 -3.01 -46.53 56.61
N ASN A 697 -2.33 -45.39 56.68
CA ASN A 697 -1.09 -45.03 55.97
C ASN A 697 -1.13 -44.57 54.49
N THR A 698 -0.95 -43.25 54.38
CA THR A 698 -0.07 -42.50 53.45
C THR A 698 1.34 -43.11 53.35
N PRO A 699 2.18 -42.85 52.30
CA PRO A 699 2.80 -41.54 51.97
C PRO A 699 2.66 -41.17 50.46
N SER A 700 2.64 -39.90 50.02
CA SER A 700 3.75 -38.92 49.93
C SER A 700 4.81 -39.35 48.88
N ILE A 701 5.38 -38.57 47.95
CA ILE A 701 5.58 -37.12 47.78
C ILE A 701 6.43 -36.87 46.47
N TYR A 702 6.39 -35.65 45.89
CA TYR A 702 7.32 -34.97 44.92
C TYR A 702 7.43 -35.55 43.47
N LYS A 703 7.69 -34.78 42.39
CA LYS A 703 8.28 -33.45 42.20
C LYS A 703 8.00 -32.89 40.79
N THR A 704 8.27 -31.59 40.67
CA THR A 704 8.13 -30.60 39.60
C THR A 704 9.10 -30.67 38.40
N SER A 705 8.75 -29.87 37.37
CA SER A 705 9.59 -29.20 36.33
C SER A 705 9.83 -30.02 35.04
N PHE A 706 9.52 -29.50 33.85
CA PHE A 706 9.96 -28.24 33.23
C PHE A 706 8.87 -27.54 32.40
#